data_AF-A0AAN6NZ63-F1
#
_entry.id   AF-A0AAN6NZ63-F1
#
_cell.length_a   1.000
_cell.length_b   1.000
_cell.length_c   1.000
_cell.angle_alpha   90.00
_cell.angle_beta   90.00
_cell.angle_gamma   90.00
#
_symmetry.space_group_name_H-M   'P 1'
#
loop_
_entity.id
_entity.type
_entity.pdbx_description
1 polymer ?
#
loop_
_entity_poly.entity_id
_entity_poly.type
_entity_poly.pdbx_seq_one_letter_code
_entity_poly.pdbx_strand_id
1 'polypeptide(L)'
;MERYLIKKTPPSGSLKRKASDSPANSTLVPAKRRQRLRPYESRLDAVDALDQEGKNQGVEYDSWKDQVKSAIDQARSAARSKEGGIKLLGALLKTINRCPCKPGSHGNNKACHISQCVTAVYEESPDALYRAAKEPCPCGFVWPWCTDLFHIRAVDFLADSLDTQEKHVAAFSTALGLIRLDPAHPIGYCRVARILRNLTKNKDKQTAALALTTILRDSKLDPSHDVHDLTVRFVRSGLYNMDQYRRVKYNQYHILLRQLSSMLDMPESKRDPVEKLPHELLTMVWSHLDTESLMRCERVSKKWQKLVISDSVLWSEVSLGRPGKPGRLFPRFLDKHKNMRSLTIHDTSYFKMTHDKLQMIMRGLPSLERLSLHRRMRLNNPDGPEDVPKLLGGVQGKHLTKLTHLSLNKLDAYTAGELLPLTSQSLQVLDLQGFLGKNLNAIMTRQAWPSLRKLRLRMPDDDYDPRIHLGELNMNGLMNLTPSLEELHIEGYGLKFVHTGLGPYEAFDKVPSSDIPPWRNLQSLYLSSVRSHDLLDALFRGSCVLPALPNLRSVEILSDKDHLINYLFTTCDSPGSPRHGFLTFDLTGIPAESGIASAGWPRLEVFRCHGPISTGILQKALGEAATNGSLKVLELAINSDQSLFNRRFELDLLKDWAFTSSPSVLHLGLYHFNWARHYNNFDGQPFIDWLQKFPKVDTVTVAPGRHRGLLPFIEKLIAHPQIKALYFDPEGLSIPERYEVIDAGKKYGVQLFKLNDGPLNPFDGGAFDGARPDLGQRV
;
A
#
# COMPACT_ATOMS: atom_id res chain seq x y z
N MET A 1 -21.87 15.67 -0.23
CA MET A 1 -23.11 15.90 -1.00
C MET A 1 -23.93 17.02 -0.35
N GLU A 2 -23.29 18.12 0.07
CA GLU A 2 -23.84 19.02 1.10
C GLU A 2 -23.85 20.52 0.75
N ARG A 3 -23.58 20.94 -0.49
CA ARG A 3 -23.59 22.39 -0.84
C ARG A 3 -24.18 22.71 -2.22
N TYR A 4 -25.49 22.51 -2.37
CA TYR A 4 -26.29 23.07 -3.47
C TYR A 4 -27.25 24.19 -3.01
N LEU A 5 -26.92 24.89 -1.91
CA LEU A 5 -27.69 26.02 -1.40
C LEU A 5 -26.83 27.28 -1.31
N ILE A 6 -26.65 27.98 -2.44
CA ILE A 6 -26.65 29.46 -2.49
C ILE A 6 -27.33 29.86 -3.81
N LYS A 7 -28.42 30.63 -3.68
CA LYS A 7 -29.27 31.13 -4.76
C LYS A 7 -28.46 32.06 -5.70
N LYS A 8 -28.52 31.81 -7.01
CA LYS A 8 -28.18 32.81 -8.04
C LYS A 8 -29.39 33.73 -8.23
N THR A 9 -29.18 35.04 -8.10
CA THR A 9 -30.03 36.09 -8.69
C THR A 9 -29.65 36.29 -10.17
N PRO A 10 -30.61 36.53 -11.09
CA PRO A 10 -30.35 36.78 -12.51
C PRO A 10 -30.12 38.29 -12.81
N PRO A 11 -29.66 38.62 -14.03
CA PRO A 11 -28.75 39.73 -14.31
C PRO A 11 -29.43 41.00 -14.81
N SER A 12 -28.76 42.13 -14.65
CA SER A 12 -29.05 43.37 -15.38
C SER A 12 -27.84 43.78 -16.22
N GLY A 13 -28.10 44.36 -17.40
CA GLY A 13 -27.13 45.21 -18.08
C GLY A 13 -26.46 44.62 -19.33
N SER A 14 -27.21 44.58 -20.42
CA SER A 14 -26.71 44.58 -21.80
C SER A 14 -25.75 45.75 -22.07
N LEU A 15 -24.65 45.51 -22.79
CA LEU A 15 -24.06 46.52 -23.68
C LEU A 15 -23.34 45.83 -24.86
N LYS A 16 -23.87 46.13 -26.06
CA LYS A 16 -23.36 45.78 -27.40
C LYS A 16 -22.12 46.62 -27.74
N ARG A 17 -21.17 46.04 -28.50
CA ARG A 17 -20.40 46.64 -29.62
C ARG A 17 -19.41 45.58 -30.13
N LYS A 18 -19.63 45.02 -31.33
CA LYS A 18 -19.29 45.48 -32.70
C LYS A 18 -17.92 44.96 -33.16
N ALA A 19 -17.98 44.27 -34.29
CA ALA A 19 -16.88 43.73 -35.07
C ALA A 19 -16.21 44.82 -35.94
N SER A 20 -14.92 44.59 -36.21
CA SER A 20 -14.09 45.12 -37.32
C SER A 20 -12.66 44.66 -37.02
N ASP A 21 -11.77 44.25 -37.90
CA ASP A 21 -11.74 43.92 -39.31
C ASP A 21 -10.38 43.20 -39.49
N SER A 22 -10.30 42.21 -40.38
CA SER A 22 -9.01 41.73 -40.90
C SER A 22 -8.42 42.77 -41.86
N PRO A 23 -7.11 42.72 -42.17
CA PRO A 23 -6.76 42.00 -43.39
C PRO A 23 -5.45 41.18 -43.32
N ALA A 24 -5.33 40.34 -44.34
CA ALA A 24 -4.36 39.29 -44.57
C ALA A 24 -3.04 39.76 -45.22
N ASN A 25 -2.19 38.75 -45.50
CA ASN A 25 -1.00 38.69 -46.37
C ASN A 25 0.34 38.89 -45.65
N SER A 26 1.40 38.09 -45.83
CA SER A 26 1.75 37.16 -46.92
C SER A 26 2.98 36.28 -46.58
N THR A 27 3.11 35.18 -47.31
CA THR A 27 4.34 34.51 -47.79
C THR A 27 5.27 33.71 -46.85
N LEU A 28 4.99 32.41 -46.86
CA LEU A 28 5.83 31.21 -47.00
C LEU A 28 7.31 31.28 -47.52
N VAL A 29 8.02 30.19 -47.14
CA VAL A 29 9.22 29.45 -47.69
C VAL A 29 10.65 29.87 -47.23
N PRO A 30 11.69 28.99 -47.20
CA PRO A 30 12.02 28.06 -46.11
C PRO A 30 13.54 27.97 -45.74
N ALA A 31 13.81 27.03 -44.82
CA ALA A 31 15.09 26.56 -44.26
C ALA A 31 16.36 26.51 -45.13
N LYS A 32 17.51 26.84 -44.50
CA LYS A 32 18.85 26.41 -44.93
C LYS A 32 19.54 25.58 -43.84
N ARG A 33 19.70 24.30 -44.17
CA ARG A 33 20.58 23.29 -43.57
C ARG A 33 22.05 23.72 -43.76
N ARG A 34 22.90 23.63 -42.73
CA ARG A 34 24.37 23.69 -42.90
C ARG A 34 25.03 22.36 -42.58
N GLN A 35 26.08 22.12 -43.35
CA GLN A 35 26.78 20.87 -43.63
C GLN A 35 27.58 20.30 -42.46
N ARG A 36 27.76 18.97 -42.50
CA ARG A 36 28.90 18.26 -41.92
C ARG A 36 30.15 18.51 -42.76
N LEU A 37 31.28 18.74 -42.10
CA LEU A 37 32.61 18.37 -42.61
C LEU A 37 33.39 17.64 -41.52
N ARG A 38 34.31 16.82 -42.00
CA ARG A 38 34.87 15.58 -41.44
C ARG A 38 36.31 15.80 -40.91
N PRO A 39 37.03 14.75 -40.45
CA PRO A 39 38.00 14.79 -39.36
C PRO A 39 39.43 15.12 -39.81
N TYR A 40 40.30 15.43 -38.85
CA TYR A 40 41.75 15.39 -39.04
C TYR A 40 42.37 14.49 -37.96
N GLU A 41 43.16 13.51 -38.43
CA GLU A 41 43.87 12.50 -37.66
C GLU A 41 45.22 13.03 -37.13
N SER A 42 45.74 12.27 -36.15
CA SER A 42 47.16 12.07 -35.84
C SER A 42 47.91 13.17 -35.07
N ARG A 43 48.03 12.93 -33.75
CA ARG A 43 49.29 13.06 -33.01
C ARG A 43 49.23 12.16 -31.77
N LEU A 44 49.49 10.87 -32.01
CA LEU A 44 50.04 9.95 -31.01
C LEU A 44 51.48 10.42 -30.76
N ASP A 45 51.85 10.56 -29.49
CA ASP A 45 53.19 10.89 -28.92
C ASP A 45 53.14 12.02 -27.85
N ALA A 46 52.05 12.12 -27.10
CA ALA A 46 51.96 12.97 -25.90
C ALA A 46 51.08 12.35 -24.78
N VAL A 47 50.92 11.02 -24.76
CA VAL A 47 49.93 10.35 -23.90
C VAL A 47 50.46 10.01 -22.51
N ASP A 48 51.78 9.93 -22.29
CA ASP A 48 52.31 9.52 -20.97
C ASP A 48 52.61 10.69 -20.00
N ALA A 49 52.64 11.94 -20.47
CA ALA A 49 52.85 13.12 -19.61
C ALA A 49 51.53 13.75 -19.12
N LEU A 50 50.44 13.64 -19.89
CA LEU A 50 49.12 14.18 -19.53
C LEU A 50 48.36 13.31 -18.52
N ASP A 51 48.72 12.02 -18.39
CA ASP A 51 48.03 11.07 -17.52
C ASP A 51 48.43 11.18 -16.04
N GLN A 52 49.58 11.83 -15.74
CA GLN A 52 49.98 12.19 -14.37
C GLN A 52 49.43 13.55 -13.92
N GLU A 53 49.35 14.55 -14.82
CA GLU A 53 48.71 15.83 -14.52
C GLU A 53 47.18 15.69 -14.33
N GLY A 54 46.53 14.83 -15.13
CA GLY A 54 45.09 14.52 -14.96
C GLY A 54 44.77 13.77 -13.66
N LYS A 55 45.66 12.89 -13.19
CA LYS A 55 45.50 12.18 -11.89
C LYS A 55 45.74 13.11 -10.70
N ASN A 56 46.74 14.00 -10.76
CA ASN A 56 46.99 14.98 -9.69
C ASN A 56 45.89 16.06 -9.61
N GLN A 57 45.36 16.53 -10.74
CA GLN A 57 44.20 17.43 -10.77
C GLN A 57 42.93 16.75 -10.24
N GLY A 58 42.74 15.44 -10.48
CA GLY A 58 41.63 14.66 -9.93
C GLY A 58 41.66 14.55 -8.40
N VAL A 59 42.84 14.27 -7.81
CA VAL A 59 43.03 14.19 -6.35
C VAL A 59 42.85 15.56 -5.68
N GLU A 60 43.37 16.63 -6.28
CA GLU A 60 43.20 18.00 -5.77
C GLU A 60 41.74 18.48 -5.86
N TYR A 61 41.04 18.09 -6.92
CA TYR A 61 39.63 18.39 -7.12
C TYR A 61 38.70 17.61 -6.17
N ASP A 62 38.96 16.34 -5.92
CA ASP A 62 38.20 15.56 -4.93
C ASP A 62 38.49 16.05 -3.50
N SER A 63 39.74 16.43 -3.19
CA SER A 63 40.09 17.12 -1.95
C SER A 63 39.31 18.43 -1.79
N TRP A 64 39.18 19.23 -2.86
CA TRP A 64 38.40 20.46 -2.84
C TRP A 64 36.91 20.19 -2.57
N LYS A 65 36.30 19.16 -3.17
CA LYS A 65 34.89 18.80 -2.90
C LYS A 65 34.67 18.45 -1.43
N ASP A 66 35.58 17.70 -0.82
CA ASP A 66 35.46 17.31 0.58
C ASP A 66 35.69 18.50 1.52
N GLN A 67 36.59 19.42 1.16
CA GLN A 67 36.73 20.71 1.84
C GLN A 67 35.44 21.55 1.75
N VAL A 68 34.77 21.58 0.59
CA VAL A 68 33.48 22.27 0.42
C VAL A 68 32.40 21.66 1.29
N LYS A 69 32.27 20.32 1.29
CA LYS A 69 31.29 19.62 2.14
C LYS A 69 31.54 19.91 3.62
N SER A 70 32.78 19.75 4.07
CA SER A 70 33.19 20.02 5.46
C SER A 70 32.91 21.46 5.86
N ALA A 71 33.22 22.43 5.00
CA ALA A 71 32.93 23.84 5.25
C ALA A 71 31.42 24.12 5.35
N ILE A 72 30.59 23.48 4.51
CA ILE A 72 29.13 23.60 4.59
C ILE A 72 28.60 22.98 5.89
N ASP A 73 29.09 21.81 6.30
CA ASP A 73 28.62 21.13 7.51
C ASP A 73 29.04 21.87 8.79
N GLN A 74 30.27 22.38 8.84
CA GLN A 74 30.72 23.28 9.91
C GLN A 74 29.88 24.56 9.95
N ALA A 75 29.47 25.08 8.80
CA ALA A 75 28.62 26.26 8.76
C ALA A 75 27.21 26.01 9.29
N ARG A 76 26.64 24.84 8.97
CA ARG A 76 25.33 24.44 9.48
C ARG A 76 25.31 24.29 11.00
N SER A 77 26.37 23.72 11.59
CA SER A 77 26.46 23.57 13.05
C SER A 77 26.68 24.91 13.76
N ALA A 78 27.43 25.83 13.16
CA ALA A 78 27.76 27.13 13.75
C ALA A 78 26.69 28.23 13.56
N ALA A 79 25.72 28.05 12.67
CA ALA A 79 24.68 29.03 12.34
C ALA A 79 23.79 29.47 13.53
N ARG A 80 24.00 28.91 14.72
CA ARG A 80 23.33 29.27 15.97
C ARG A 80 24.04 30.38 16.79
N SER A 81 25.23 30.84 16.39
CA SER A 81 25.96 31.94 17.07
C SER A 81 26.36 33.07 16.11
N LYS A 82 26.16 34.34 16.52
CA LYS A 82 26.47 35.53 15.67
C LYS A 82 27.98 35.70 15.42
N GLU A 83 28.84 35.41 16.39
CA GLU A 83 30.30 35.56 16.27
C GLU A 83 30.99 34.42 15.50
N GLY A 84 30.47 33.19 15.59
CA GLY A 84 30.95 32.06 14.78
C GLY A 84 30.69 32.25 13.29
N GLY A 85 29.62 32.99 12.94
CA GLY A 85 29.19 33.19 11.56
C GLY A 85 30.16 33.96 10.67
N ILE A 86 30.94 34.92 11.19
CA ILE A 86 31.81 35.76 10.35
C ILE A 86 33.09 35.03 9.96
N LYS A 87 33.77 34.38 10.93
CA LYS A 87 34.99 33.59 10.66
C LYS A 87 34.70 32.46 9.68
N LEU A 88 33.52 31.87 9.78
CA LEU A 88 33.13 30.71 8.99
C LEU A 88 32.66 31.09 7.57
N LEU A 89 31.99 32.23 7.39
CA LEU A 89 31.77 32.81 6.05
C LEU A 89 33.09 33.08 5.32
N GLY A 90 34.11 33.57 6.04
CA GLY A 90 35.45 33.78 5.49
C GLY A 90 36.13 32.47 5.05
N ALA A 91 35.97 31.39 5.82
CA ALA A 91 36.45 30.06 5.46
C ALA A 91 35.73 29.52 4.22
N LEU A 92 34.40 29.61 4.18
CA LEU A 92 33.60 29.16 3.04
C LEU A 92 33.95 29.91 1.75
N LEU A 93 34.11 31.24 1.83
CA LEU A 93 34.50 32.06 0.68
C LEU A 93 35.89 31.69 0.16
N LYS A 94 36.85 31.39 1.05
CA LYS A 94 38.18 30.88 0.66
C LYS A 94 38.07 29.55 -0.08
N THR A 95 37.22 28.64 0.40
CA THR A 95 37.00 27.34 -0.24
C THR A 95 36.30 27.47 -1.60
N ILE A 96 35.31 28.35 -1.72
CA ILE A 96 34.65 28.69 -2.98
C ILE A 96 35.68 29.22 -4.01
N ASN A 97 36.56 30.12 -3.56
CA ASN A 97 37.58 30.73 -4.42
C ASN A 97 38.68 29.76 -4.87
N ARG A 98 38.79 28.57 -4.27
CA ARG A 98 39.67 27.48 -4.73
C ARG A 98 39.07 26.68 -5.89
N CYS A 99 37.85 26.98 -6.32
CA CYS A 99 37.25 26.32 -7.48
C CYS A 99 38.11 26.58 -8.74
N PRO A 100 38.34 25.55 -9.59
CA PRO A 100 39.14 25.68 -10.81
C PRO A 100 38.62 26.69 -11.84
N CYS A 101 37.36 27.14 -11.73
CA CYS A 101 36.74 28.09 -12.66
C CYS A 101 37.30 29.53 -12.57
N LYS A 102 38.44 29.74 -11.88
CA LYS A 102 39.19 30.98 -11.64
C LYS A 102 38.30 32.18 -11.28
N PRO A 103 38.13 32.52 -10.00
CA PRO A 103 37.38 33.71 -9.63
C PRO A 103 38.16 34.97 -10.03
N GLY A 104 37.63 35.74 -10.96
CA GLY A 104 37.90 37.17 -10.94
C GLY A 104 37.30 37.75 -9.64
N SER A 105 38.02 38.63 -8.96
CA SER A 105 37.45 39.44 -7.89
C SER A 105 36.79 40.67 -8.51
N HIS A 106 35.45 40.68 -8.56
CA HIS A 106 34.72 41.92 -8.83
C HIS A 106 34.96 42.84 -7.64
N GLY A 107 35.61 43.99 -7.85
CA GLY A 107 35.89 44.96 -6.78
C GLY A 107 34.64 45.40 -6.02
N ASN A 108 34.84 46.07 -4.88
CA ASN A 108 33.86 46.34 -3.82
C ASN A 108 32.49 46.94 -4.25
N ASN A 109 32.31 47.40 -5.49
CA ASN A 109 31.05 47.94 -6.00
C ASN A 109 30.15 46.86 -6.63
N LYS A 110 29.31 46.21 -5.81
CA LYS A 110 28.31 45.21 -6.22
C LYS A 110 27.16 45.76 -7.10
N ALA A 111 27.12 47.07 -7.32
CA ALA A 111 26.04 47.77 -8.01
C ALA A 111 25.91 47.42 -9.51
N CYS A 112 27.00 47.23 -10.26
CA CYS A 112 26.90 46.89 -11.69
C CYS A 112 26.22 45.54 -11.93
N HIS A 113 26.50 44.58 -11.05
CA HIS A 113 25.98 43.23 -11.09
C HIS A 113 24.48 43.19 -10.84
N ILE A 114 24.05 43.91 -9.80
CA ILE A 114 22.64 44.08 -9.45
C ILE A 114 21.91 44.79 -10.59
N SER A 115 22.42 45.94 -11.05
CA SER A 115 21.81 46.72 -12.12
C SER A 115 21.63 45.91 -13.40
N GLN A 116 22.66 45.21 -13.89
CA GLN A 116 22.58 44.49 -15.16
C GLN A 116 21.55 43.35 -15.12
N CYS A 117 21.53 42.55 -14.05
CA CYS A 117 20.56 41.45 -13.93
C CYS A 117 19.13 41.98 -13.71
N VAL A 118 18.96 43.07 -12.98
CA VAL A 118 17.64 43.67 -12.77
C VAL A 118 17.12 44.31 -14.06
N THR A 119 17.92 45.11 -14.76
CA THR A 119 17.51 45.67 -16.06
C THR A 119 17.13 44.58 -17.06
N ALA A 120 17.89 43.48 -17.10
CA ALA A 120 17.61 42.37 -18.01
C ALA A 120 16.25 41.69 -17.77
N VAL A 121 15.71 41.66 -16.55
CA VAL A 121 14.37 41.08 -16.31
C VAL A 121 13.22 42.04 -16.66
N TYR A 122 13.52 43.31 -16.93
CA TYR A 122 12.55 44.29 -17.46
C TYR A 122 12.58 44.41 -18.98
N GLU A 123 13.59 43.87 -19.65
CA GLU A 123 13.59 43.77 -21.11
C GLU A 123 12.42 42.90 -21.61
N GLU A 124 11.88 43.25 -22.78
CA GLU A 124 10.75 42.51 -23.38
C GLU A 124 11.15 41.09 -23.79
N SER A 125 12.43 40.84 -24.06
CA SER A 125 12.91 39.53 -24.47
C SER A 125 13.01 38.56 -23.27
N PRO A 126 12.35 37.40 -23.29
CA PRO A 126 12.38 36.44 -22.18
C PRO A 126 13.76 35.79 -21.96
N ASP A 127 14.67 35.90 -22.93
CA ASP A 127 16.05 35.40 -22.84
C ASP A 127 17.06 36.45 -22.31
N ALA A 128 16.62 37.67 -22.04
CA ALA A 128 17.50 38.79 -21.72
C ALA A 128 18.39 38.53 -20.50
N LEU A 129 17.82 37.95 -19.42
CA LEU A 129 18.60 37.58 -18.24
C LEU A 129 19.63 36.49 -18.54
N TYR A 130 19.33 35.56 -19.46
CA TYR A 130 20.28 34.52 -19.87
C TYR A 130 21.47 35.12 -20.64
N ARG A 131 21.20 36.07 -21.54
CA ARG A 131 22.23 36.83 -22.27
C ARG A 131 23.07 37.66 -21.32
N ALA A 132 22.41 38.48 -20.50
CA ALA A 132 23.05 39.35 -19.51
C ALA A 132 23.94 38.57 -18.54
N ALA A 133 23.56 37.34 -18.15
CA ALA A 133 24.35 36.48 -17.28
C ALA A 133 25.69 36.03 -17.89
N LYS A 134 25.74 35.89 -19.22
CA LYS A 134 26.94 35.46 -19.98
C LYS A 134 27.80 36.62 -20.46
N GLU A 135 27.22 37.81 -20.59
CA GLU A 135 27.96 39.00 -20.99
C GLU A 135 28.87 39.51 -19.87
N PRO A 136 30.04 40.10 -20.21
CA PRO A 136 30.89 40.77 -19.21
C PRO A 136 30.12 41.93 -18.55
N CYS A 137 30.45 42.25 -17.29
CA CYS A 137 29.90 43.47 -16.68
C CYS A 137 30.44 44.71 -17.45
N PRO A 138 29.64 45.78 -17.59
CA PRO A 138 30.09 47.06 -18.14
C PRO A 138 31.38 47.64 -17.56
N CYS A 139 31.79 47.22 -16.35
CA CYS A 139 33.06 47.61 -15.74
C CYS A 139 34.29 46.83 -16.28
N GLY A 140 34.10 45.97 -17.28
CA GLY A 140 35.14 45.12 -17.88
C GLY A 140 35.35 43.77 -17.16
N PHE A 141 34.60 43.50 -16.09
CA PHE A 141 34.72 42.26 -15.34
C PHE A 141 34.05 41.08 -16.07
N VAL A 142 34.81 40.01 -16.28
CA VAL A 142 34.30 38.75 -16.86
C VAL A 142 33.86 37.81 -15.74
N TRP A 143 32.59 37.43 -15.76
CA TRP A 143 32.03 36.55 -14.74
C TRP A 143 32.53 35.10 -14.91
N PRO A 144 32.90 34.42 -13.82
CA PRO A 144 33.25 33.02 -13.89
C PRO A 144 32.02 32.19 -14.26
N TRP A 145 32.22 31.20 -15.13
CA TRP A 145 31.20 30.24 -15.52
C TRP A 145 31.56 28.86 -14.95
N CYS A 146 30.62 28.19 -14.28
CA CYS A 146 30.87 26.91 -13.63
C CYS A 146 29.58 26.09 -13.49
N THR A 147 29.59 24.86 -14.00
CA THR A 147 28.46 23.91 -13.89
C THR A 147 28.63 22.89 -12.77
N ASP A 148 29.69 23.01 -11.97
CA ASP A 148 29.96 22.10 -10.87
C ASP A 148 28.93 22.27 -9.76
N LEU A 149 28.23 21.20 -9.43
CA LEU A 149 27.18 21.21 -8.40
C LEU A 149 27.70 21.53 -6.99
N PHE A 150 28.95 21.18 -6.65
CA PHE A 150 29.55 21.53 -5.37
C PHE A 150 29.84 23.03 -5.29
N HIS A 151 30.34 23.63 -6.37
CA HIS A 151 30.56 25.07 -6.43
C HIS A 151 29.22 25.82 -6.30
N ILE A 152 28.23 25.40 -7.10
CA ILE A 152 26.88 25.97 -7.08
C ILE A 152 26.25 25.86 -5.67
N ARG A 153 26.36 24.71 -5.01
CA ARG A 153 25.82 24.51 -3.65
C ARG A 153 26.56 25.34 -2.61
N ALA A 154 27.88 25.49 -2.71
CA ALA A 154 28.66 26.30 -1.81
C ALA A 154 28.26 27.78 -1.88
N VAL A 155 28.09 28.30 -3.10
CA VAL A 155 27.64 29.69 -3.32
C VAL A 155 26.18 29.89 -2.89
N ASP A 156 25.31 28.88 -3.08
CA ASP A 156 23.93 28.91 -2.59
C ASP A 156 23.87 28.97 -1.05
N PHE A 157 24.71 28.17 -0.39
CA PHE A 157 24.85 28.19 1.05
C PHE A 157 25.44 29.50 1.57
N LEU A 158 26.41 30.10 0.85
CA LEU A 158 26.95 31.42 1.16
C LEU A 158 25.85 32.50 1.07
N ALA A 159 25.03 32.49 0.03
CA ALA A 159 23.91 33.41 -0.12
C ALA A 159 22.90 33.25 1.04
N ASP A 160 22.57 32.01 1.41
CA ASP A 160 21.67 31.70 2.52
C ASP A 160 22.20 32.21 3.88
N SER A 161 23.49 31.99 4.13
CA SER A 161 24.15 32.39 5.36
C SER A 161 24.24 33.91 5.49
N LEU A 162 24.51 34.61 4.40
CA LEU A 162 24.50 36.08 4.36
C LEU A 162 23.09 36.64 4.62
N ASP A 163 22.05 36.02 4.05
CA ASP A 163 20.66 36.42 4.26
C ASP A 163 20.26 36.24 5.74
N THR A 164 20.67 35.13 6.35
CA THR A 164 20.43 34.81 7.76
C THR A 164 21.17 35.77 8.72
N GLN A 165 22.32 36.32 8.30
CA GLN A 165 23.07 37.34 9.04
C GLN A 165 22.59 38.78 8.76
N GLU A 166 21.43 38.95 8.14
CA GLU A 166 20.85 40.26 7.75
C GLU A 166 21.73 41.07 6.78
N LYS A 167 22.71 40.44 6.13
CA LYS A 167 23.55 41.04 5.07
C LYS A 167 22.88 40.91 3.71
N HIS A 168 21.64 41.39 3.62
CA HIS A 168 20.72 41.08 2.53
C HIS A 168 21.19 41.55 1.13
N VAL A 169 21.84 42.72 1.01
CA VAL A 169 22.38 43.20 -0.29
C VAL A 169 23.49 42.27 -0.78
N ALA A 170 24.36 41.80 0.13
CA ALA A 170 25.39 40.83 -0.21
C ALA A 170 24.77 39.48 -0.57
N ALA A 171 23.77 39.01 0.17
CA ALA A 171 23.05 37.78 -0.13
C ALA A 171 22.39 37.82 -1.52
N PHE A 172 21.72 38.92 -1.85
CA PHE A 172 21.08 39.14 -3.15
C PHE A 172 22.10 39.15 -4.29
N SER A 173 23.20 39.88 -4.13
CA SER A 173 24.31 39.88 -5.09
C SER A 173 24.90 38.48 -5.29
N THR A 174 25.10 37.71 -4.22
CA THR A 174 25.60 36.32 -4.30
C THR A 174 24.59 35.40 -5.01
N ALA A 175 23.29 35.58 -4.77
CA ALA A 175 22.23 34.83 -5.45
C ALA A 175 22.17 35.13 -6.95
N LEU A 176 22.35 36.39 -7.36
CA LEU A 176 22.54 36.75 -8.77
C LEU A 176 23.83 36.14 -9.35
N GLY A 177 24.88 36.01 -8.52
CA GLY A 177 26.10 35.30 -8.88
C GLY A 177 25.86 33.84 -9.26
N LEU A 178 24.91 33.15 -8.61
CA LEU A 178 24.50 31.79 -9.01
C LEU A 178 23.90 31.75 -10.41
N ILE A 179 23.10 32.75 -10.79
CA ILE A 179 22.53 32.83 -12.14
C ILE A 179 23.63 33.03 -13.18
N ARG A 180 24.70 33.77 -12.85
CA ARG A 180 25.85 33.95 -13.75
C ARG A 180 26.75 32.72 -13.84
N LEU A 181 26.98 32.04 -12.71
CA LEU A 181 27.75 30.80 -12.67
C LEU A 181 27.13 29.74 -13.59
N ASP A 182 25.81 29.55 -13.52
CA ASP A 182 25.08 28.71 -14.45
C ASP A 182 23.63 29.21 -14.67
N PRO A 183 23.36 29.98 -15.74
CA PRO A 183 22.02 30.48 -16.01
C PRO A 183 21.05 29.38 -16.47
N ALA A 184 21.56 28.19 -16.79
CA ALA A 184 20.78 26.99 -17.08
C ALA A 184 20.48 26.14 -15.84
N HIS A 185 20.85 26.63 -14.64
CA HIS A 185 20.53 25.98 -13.36
C HIS A 185 19.45 26.76 -12.57
N PRO A 186 18.42 26.10 -12.02
CA PRO A 186 17.26 26.77 -11.39
C PRO A 186 17.56 27.40 -10.01
N ILE A 187 18.66 27.03 -9.36
CA ILE A 187 18.96 27.41 -7.96
C ILE A 187 19.09 28.93 -7.74
N GLY A 188 19.72 29.65 -8.68
CA GLY A 188 19.93 31.09 -8.57
C GLY A 188 18.59 31.83 -8.58
N TYR A 189 17.70 31.48 -9.50
CA TYR A 189 16.35 32.05 -9.59
C TYR A 189 15.54 31.80 -8.31
N CYS A 190 15.59 30.57 -7.77
CA CYS A 190 14.93 30.24 -6.50
C CYS A 190 15.48 31.07 -5.33
N ARG A 191 16.81 31.23 -5.24
CA ARG A 191 17.46 31.97 -4.17
C ARG A 191 17.13 33.47 -4.23
N VAL A 192 17.19 34.06 -5.42
CA VAL A 192 16.80 35.46 -5.68
C VAL A 192 15.35 35.70 -5.26
N ALA A 193 14.43 34.87 -5.73
CA ALA A 193 13.00 35.00 -5.41
C ALA A 193 12.75 34.87 -3.90
N ARG A 194 13.45 33.96 -3.21
CA ARG A 194 13.33 33.79 -1.76
C ARG A 194 13.84 35.02 -1.00
N ILE A 195 14.98 35.59 -1.37
CA ILE A 195 15.53 36.79 -0.72
C ILE A 195 14.58 37.98 -0.90
N LEU A 196 14.09 38.23 -2.12
CA LEU A 196 13.14 39.33 -2.38
C LEU A 196 11.84 39.17 -1.58
N ARG A 197 11.32 37.95 -1.48
CA ARG A 197 10.14 37.64 -0.64
C ARG A 197 10.42 37.84 0.84
N ASN A 198 11.58 37.43 1.33
CA ASN A 198 11.99 37.63 2.73
C ASN A 198 12.09 39.12 3.08
N LEU A 199 12.65 39.92 2.18
CA LEU A 199 12.74 41.37 2.34
C LEU A 199 11.34 42.01 2.32
N THR A 200 10.47 41.54 1.43
CA THR A 200 9.09 42.02 1.33
C THR A 200 8.27 41.69 2.58
N LYS A 201 8.46 40.50 3.16
CA LYS A 201 7.77 40.08 4.39
C LYS A 201 8.25 40.83 5.62
N ASN A 202 9.52 41.24 5.65
CA ASN A 202 10.13 41.90 6.80
C ASN A 202 10.38 43.40 6.56
N LYS A 203 9.57 44.06 5.71
CA LYS A 203 9.74 45.49 5.35
C LYS A 203 9.83 46.43 6.55
N ASP A 204 9.20 46.08 7.68
CA ASP A 204 9.21 46.89 8.90
C ASP A 204 10.54 46.82 9.67
N LYS A 205 11.41 45.84 9.34
CA LYS A 205 12.76 45.79 9.92
C LYS A 205 13.68 46.75 9.17
N GLN A 206 14.37 47.61 9.93
CA GLN A 206 15.28 48.62 9.39
C GLN A 206 16.33 48.05 8.43
N THR A 207 16.90 46.88 8.73
CA THR A 207 17.91 46.21 7.89
C THR A 207 17.35 45.74 6.55
N ALA A 208 16.12 45.23 6.54
CA ALA A 208 15.43 44.81 5.32
C ALA A 208 14.99 46.00 4.46
N ALA A 209 14.42 47.05 5.08
CA ALA A 209 14.02 48.28 4.38
C ALA A 209 15.21 48.99 3.71
N LEU A 210 16.33 49.09 4.41
CA LEU A 210 17.57 49.68 3.88
C LEU A 210 18.13 48.85 2.72
N ALA A 211 18.12 47.52 2.84
CA ALA A 211 18.58 46.63 1.78
C ALA A 211 17.70 46.73 0.52
N LEU A 212 16.38 46.77 0.68
CA LEU A 212 15.42 47.01 -0.41
C LEU A 212 15.70 48.33 -1.13
N THR A 213 15.83 49.41 -0.37
CA THR A 213 16.13 50.74 -0.92
C THR A 213 17.46 50.75 -1.67
N THR A 214 18.46 50.03 -1.17
CA THR A 214 19.78 49.91 -1.82
C THR A 214 19.69 49.11 -3.12
N ILE A 215 18.99 47.97 -3.12
CA ILE A 215 18.81 47.14 -4.32
C ILE A 215 18.06 47.92 -5.41
N LEU A 216 16.99 48.63 -5.05
CA LEU A 216 16.22 49.43 -6.01
C LEU A 216 17.05 50.61 -6.55
N ARG A 217 17.77 51.33 -5.68
CA ARG A 217 18.67 52.43 -6.06
C ARG A 217 19.78 51.95 -7.00
N ASP A 218 20.47 50.87 -6.66
CA ASP A 218 21.54 50.29 -7.48
C ASP A 218 21.00 49.83 -8.85
N SER A 219 19.71 49.48 -8.91
CA SER A 219 19.03 49.08 -10.14
C SER A 219 18.44 50.25 -10.94
N LYS A 220 18.59 51.49 -10.47
CA LYS A 220 17.91 52.69 -11.03
C LYS A 220 16.39 52.54 -11.11
N LEU A 221 15.80 51.75 -10.21
CA LEU A 221 14.36 51.62 -10.05
C LEU A 221 13.89 52.57 -8.96
N ASP A 222 12.67 53.10 -9.12
CA ASP A 222 12.04 53.95 -8.12
C ASP A 222 11.87 53.16 -6.79
N PRO A 223 12.18 53.74 -5.61
CA PRO A 223 11.83 53.16 -4.32
C PRO A 223 10.35 52.75 -4.16
N SER A 224 9.44 53.32 -4.96
CA SER A 224 8.02 52.94 -5.03
C SER A 224 7.74 51.67 -5.84
N HIS A 225 8.77 51.09 -6.48
CA HIS A 225 8.60 49.99 -7.43
C HIS A 225 8.12 48.69 -6.76
N ASP A 226 7.29 47.93 -7.48
CA ASP A 226 6.71 46.71 -6.94
C ASP A 226 7.73 45.55 -6.92
N VAL A 227 8.26 45.29 -5.72
CA VAL A 227 9.17 44.17 -5.44
C VAL A 227 8.52 42.82 -5.77
N HIS A 228 7.18 42.72 -5.72
CA HIS A 228 6.46 41.54 -6.16
C HIS A 228 6.60 41.34 -7.67
N ASP A 229 6.41 42.39 -8.49
CA ASP A 229 6.65 42.34 -9.94
C ASP A 229 8.09 41.94 -10.26
N LEU A 230 9.07 42.53 -9.57
CA LEU A 230 10.47 42.14 -9.70
C LEU A 230 10.68 40.63 -9.44
N THR A 231 10.05 40.11 -8.38
CA THR A 231 10.10 38.68 -8.04
C THR A 231 9.47 37.82 -9.14
N VAL A 232 8.30 38.21 -9.65
CA VAL A 232 7.59 37.51 -10.74
C VAL A 232 8.46 37.46 -12.00
N ARG A 233 9.14 38.56 -12.36
CA ARG A 233 10.00 38.62 -13.54
C ARG A 233 11.23 37.72 -13.45
N PHE A 234 11.87 37.64 -12.28
CA PHE A 234 12.96 36.68 -12.06
C PHE A 234 12.47 35.23 -12.15
N VAL A 235 11.32 34.91 -11.56
CA VAL A 235 10.75 33.55 -11.64
C VAL A 235 10.33 33.21 -13.07
N ARG A 236 9.72 34.13 -13.81
CA ARG A 236 9.34 33.97 -15.23
C ARG A 236 10.56 33.70 -16.10
N SER A 237 11.61 34.51 -15.97
CA SER A 237 12.86 34.35 -16.70
C SER A 237 13.52 33.00 -16.37
N GLY A 238 13.49 32.60 -15.10
CA GLY A 238 13.97 31.28 -14.68
C GLY A 238 13.20 30.13 -15.33
N LEU A 239 11.86 30.18 -15.33
CA LEU A 239 11.02 29.15 -15.96
C LEU A 239 11.29 29.05 -17.47
N TYR A 240 11.41 30.19 -18.14
CA TYR A 240 11.74 30.23 -19.57
C TYR A 240 13.13 29.60 -19.84
N ASN A 241 14.16 30.02 -19.09
CA ASN A 241 15.51 29.49 -19.26
C ASN A 241 15.59 28.00 -18.95
N MET A 242 14.78 27.50 -18.00
CA MET A 242 14.67 26.07 -17.71
C MET A 242 13.93 25.27 -18.78
N ASP A 243 13.06 25.91 -19.58
CA ASP A 243 12.37 25.26 -20.69
C ASP A 243 13.29 25.17 -21.92
N GLN A 244 14.08 26.21 -22.17
CA GLN A 244 14.91 26.34 -23.38
C GLN A 244 16.33 25.76 -23.24
N TYR A 245 17.01 26.03 -22.12
CA TYR A 245 18.47 25.82 -22.00
C TYR A 245 18.87 24.76 -20.97
N ARG A 246 17.90 24.11 -20.32
CA ARG A 246 18.15 23.18 -19.21
C ARG A 246 18.91 21.93 -19.64
N ARG A 247 20.00 21.64 -18.93
CA ARG A 247 20.87 20.48 -19.20
C ARG A 247 20.39 19.19 -18.53
N VAL A 248 19.90 19.29 -17.30
CA VAL A 248 19.51 18.11 -16.49
C VAL A 248 18.00 18.03 -16.35
N LYS A 249 17.37 16.96 -16.87
CA LYS A 249 15.90 16.76 -16.87
C LYS A 249 15.28 16.65 -15.47
N TYR A 250 16.03 16.23 -14.45
CA TYR A 250 15.59 16.15 -13.06
C TYR A 250 16.45 17.04 -12.16
N ASN A 251 15.82 18.03 -11.52
CA ASN A 251 16.47 18.92 -10.58
C ASN A 251 15.40 19.41 -9.58
N GLN A 252 15.59 19.11 -8.30
CA GLN A 252 14.66 19.48 -7.22
C GLN A 252 14.35 20.99 -7.22
N TYR A 253 15.32 21.83 -7.57
CA TYR A 253 15.15 23.28 -7.61
C TYR A 253 14.27 23.74 -8.77
N HIS A 254 14.13 22.96 -9.84
CA HIS A 254 13.16 23.27 -10.91
C HIS A 254 11.72 23.02 -10.44
N ILE A 255 11.50 22.01 -9.59
CA ILE A 255 10.19 21.79 -8.94
C ILE A 255 9.88 22.97 -8.01
N LEU A 256 10.85 23.39 -7.18
CA LEU A 256 10.71 24.57 -6.32
C LEU A 256 10.41 25.83 -7.15
N LEU A 257 11.05 26.03 -8.30
CA LEU A 257 10.78 27.17 -9.17
C LEU A 257 9.34 27.16 -9.72
N ARG A 258 8.81 25.99 -10.09
CA ARG A 258 7.40 25.84 -10.49
C ARG A 258 6.45 26.10 -9.32
N GLN A 259 6.77 25.61 -8.12
CA GLN A 259 5.98 25.91 -6.92
C GLN A 259 5.98 27.41 -6.62
N LEU A 260 7.12 28.10 -6.74
CA LEU A 260 7.21 29.54 -6.60
C LEU A 260 6.31 30.27 -7.60
N SER A 261 6.26 29.82 -8.86
CA SER A 261 5.35 30.43 -9.85
C SER A 261 3.87 30.26 -9.52
N SER A 262 3.49 29.12 -8.92
CA SER A 262 2.14 28.88 -8.42
C SER A 262 1.82 29.76 -7.20
N MET A 263 2.77 29.92 -6.27
CA MET A 263 2.62 30.82 -5.12
C MET A 263 2.51 32.30 -5.51
N LEU A 264 3.10 32.70 -6.64
CA LEU A 264 3.03 34.05 -7.18
C LEU A 264 1.83 34.25 -8.13
N ASP A 265 0.91 33.29 -8.17
CA ASP A 265 -0.30 33.29 -9.01
C ASP A 265 -0.05 33.52 -10.52
N MET A 266 1.13 33.12 -11.00
CA MET A 266 1.54 33.37 -12.39
C MET A 266 0.70 32.56 -13.38
N PRO A 267 0.25 33.14 -14.52
CA PRO A 267 -0.56 32.44 -15.51
C PRO A 267 0.15 31.22 -16.10
N GLU A 268 1.48 31.25 -16.21
CA GLU A 268 2.29 30.15 -16.73
C GLU A 268 2.24 28.89 -15.84
N SER A 269 1.88 29.06 -14.56
CA SER A 269 1.70 27.97 -13.59
C SER A 269 0.33 27.29 -13.69
N LYS A 270 -0.64 27.92 -14.36
CA LYS A 270 -2.05 27.49 -14.46
C LYS A 270 -2.36 26.74 -15.77
N ARG A 271 -1.43 25.93 -16.28
CA ARG A 271 -1.63 25.17 -17.53
C ARG A 271 -2.46 23.92 -17.28
N ASP A 272 -3.60 23.79 -17.97
CA ASP A 272 -4.46 22.61 -17.86
C ASP A 272 -3.76 21.39 -18.49
N PRO A 273 -3.46 20.32 -17.74
CA PRO A 273 -2.78 19.14 -18.27
C PRO A 273 -3.56 18.48 -19.42
N VAL A 274 -4.88 18.66 -19.47
CA VAL A 274 -5.73 18.14 -20.55
C VAL A 274 -5.49 18.84 -21.89
N GLU A 275 -4.77 19.96 -21.92
CA GLU A 275 -4.35 20.62 -23.17
C GLU A 275 -3.09 20.00 -23.78
N LYS A 276 -2.25 19.34 -22.98
CA LYS A 276 -0.93 18.87 -23.42
C LYS A 276 -0.80 17.37 -23.48
N LEU A 277 -1.49 16.66 -22.58
CA LEU A 277 -1.33 15.21 -22.46
C LEU A 277 -2.27 14.50 -23.44
N PRO A 278 -1.79 13.43 -24.12
CA PRO A 278 -2.64 12.49 -24.83
C PRO A 278 -3.71 11.88 -23.91
N HIS A 279 -4.83 11.46 -24.49
CA HIS A 279 -5.96 10.92 -23.74
C HIS A 279 -5.56 9.71 -22.91
N GLU A 280 -4.69 8.85 -23.44
CA GLU A 280 -4.21 7.63 -22.80
C GLU A 280 -3.45 7.91 -21.50
N LEU A 281 -2.63 8.97 -21.50
CA LEU A 281 -1.91 9.38 -20.28
C LEU A 281 -2.86 9.99 -19.25
N LEU A 282 -3.90 10.70 -19.70
CA LEU A 282 -4.94 11.23 -18.81
C LEU A 282 -5.74 10.08 -18.18
N THR A 283 -6.14 9.08 -18.97
CA THR A 283 -6.80 7.85 -18.49
C THR A 283 -5.94 7.13 -17.47
N MET A 284 -4.65 6.95 -17.74
CA MET A 284 -3.71 6.33 -16.81
C MET A 284 -3.59 7.12 -15.50
N VAL A 285 -3.52 8.46 -15.57
CA VAL A 285 -3.49 9.32 -14.37
C VAL A 285 -4.80 9.17 -13.58
N TRP A 286 -5.94 9.21 -14.26
CA TRP A 286 -7.25 9.10 -13.64
C TRP A 286 -7.55 7.71 -13.08
N SER A 287 -7.00 6.63 -13.66
CA SER A 287 -7.19 5.27 -13.14
C SER A 287 -6.55 5.04 -11.76
N HIS A 288 -5.66 5.94 -11.32
CA HIS A 288 -5.12 5.93 -9.96
C HIS A 288 -5.98 6.71 -8.95
N LEU A 289 -7.05 7.37 -9.39
CA LEU A 289 -7.95 8.11 -8.53
C LEU A 289 -9.11 7.22 -8.06
N ASP A 290 -9.57 7.43 -6.84
CA ASP A 290 -10.80 6.81 -6.36
C ASP A 290 -12.04 7.41 -7.07
N THR A 291 -13.16 6.68 -7.03
CA THR A 291 -14.41 7.10 -7.68
C THR A 291 -14.85 8.49 -7.22
N GLU A 292 -14.64 8.84 -5.95
CA GLU A 292 -15.03 10.17 -5.44
C GLU A 292 -14.18 11.27 -6.06
N SER A 293 -12.86 11.06 -6.20
CA SER A 293 -11.98 12.01 -6.86
C SER A 293 -12.22 12.09 -8.36
N LEU A 294 -12.56 10.99 -9.03
CA LEU A 294 -13.03 11.00 -10.42
C LEU A 294 -14.29 11.86 -10.60
N MET A 295 -15.27 11.72 -9.72
CA MET A 295 -16.46 12.58 -9.72
C MET A 295 -16.14 14.06 -9.45
N ARG A 296 -15.07 14.37 -8.71
CA ARG A 296 -14.58 15.75 -8.54
C ARG A 296 -13.88 16.27 -9.79
N CYS A 297 -13.16 15.42 -10.51
CA CYS A 297 -12.50 15.73 -11.78
C CYS A 297 -13.50 16.22 -12.84
N GLU A 298 -14.74 15.69 -12.83
CA GLU A 298 -15.83 16.19 -13.68
C GLU A 298 -16.15 17.69 -13.48
N ARG A 299 -15.74 18.30 -12.36
CA ARG A 299 -16.07 19.69 -12.01
C ARG A 299 -14.95 20.68 -12.31
N VAL A 300 -13.79 20.20 -12.76
CA VAL A 300 -12.61 21.05 -13.03
C VAL A 300 -12.87 21.94 -14.24
N SER A 301 -13.24 21.33 -15.37
CA SER A 301 -13.61 22.05 -16.59
C SER A 301 -14.55 21.22 -17.46
N LYS A 302 -15.21 21.85 -18.44
CA LYS A 302 -16.07 21.12 -19.41
C LYS A 302 -15.28 20.06 -20.19
N LYS A 303 -13.98 20.31 -20.44
CA LYS A 303 -13.10 19.40 -21.16
C LYS A 303 -12.77 18.17 -20.31
N TRP A 304 -12.41 18.38 -19.04
CA TRP A 304 -12.24 17.30 -18.07
C TRP A 304 -13.51 16.47 -17.93
N GLN A 305 -14.67 17.11 -17.75
CA GLN A 305 -15.95 16.43 -17.65
C GLN A 305 -16.23 15.52 -18.84
N LYS A 306 -16.03 16.03 -20.06
CA LYS A 306 -16.28 15.26 -21.29
C LYS A 306 -15.39 14.01 -21.33
N LEU A 307 -14.10 14.16 -21.08
CA LEU A 307 -13.13 13.06 -21.17
C LEU A 307 -13.34 12.01 -20.08
N VAL A 308 -13.52 12.45 -18.83
CA VAL A 308 -13.73 11.53 -17.70
C VAL A 308 -15.02 10.74 -17.88
N ILE A 309 -16.13 11.38 -18.28
CA ILE A 309 -17.42 10.68 -18.45
C ILE A 309 -17.38 9.72 -19.65
N SER A 310 -16.72 10.08 -20.75
CA SER A 310 -16.69 9.24 -21.96
C SER A 310 -15.80 8.01 -21.82
N ASP A 311 -14.88 8.00 -20.86
CA ASP A 311 -13.90 6.93 -20.70
C ASP A 311 -14.51 5.74 -19.97
N SER A 312 -14.82 4.67 -20.70
CA SER A 312 -15.41 3.46 -20.13
C SER A 312 -14.48 2.71 -19.17
N VAL A 313 -13.16 2.89 -19.27
CA VAL A 313 -12.18 2.20 -18.42
C VAL A 313 -12.25 2.76 -17.01
N LEU A 314 -12.40 4.08 -16.86
CA LEU A 314 -12.47 4.73 -15.53
C LEU A 314 -13.72 4.32 -14.73
N TRP A 315 -14.79 3.93 -15.43
CA TRP A 315 -16.07 3.56 -14.81
C TRP A 315 -16.37 2.06 -14.87
N SER A 316 -15.39 1.22 -15.27
CA SER A 316 -15.59 -0.23 -15.30
C SER A 316 -15.67 -0.82 -13.89
N GLU A 317 -14.90 -0.26 -12.96
CA GLU A 317 -14.87 -0.66 -11.55
C GLU A 317 -15.22 0.55 -10.68
N VAL A 318 -16.40 0.52 -10.05
CA VAL A 318 -16.91 1.63 -9.25
C VAL A 318 -17.02 1.21 -7.81
N SER A 319 -16.26 1.88 -6.94
CA SER A 319 -16.38 1.74 -5.49
C SER A 319 -16.96 3.00 -4.86
N LEU A 320 -18.03 2.82 -4.09
CA LEU A 320 -18.72 3.86 -3.36
C LEU A 320 -18.47 3.66 -1.86
N GLY A 321 -17.57 4.47 -1.29
CA GLY A 321 -17.21 4.42 0.13
C GLY A 321 -18.36 4.77 1.07
N ARG A 322 -18.82 6.03 1.03
CA ARG A 322 -19.97 6.53 1.81
C ARG A 322 -20.95 7.27 0.92
N PRO A 323 -21.60 6.57 -0.03
CA PRO A 323 -22.53 7.23 -0.91
C PRO A 323 -23.72 7.69 -0.08
N GLY A 324 -23.90 9.01 0.07
CA GLY A 324 -25.11 9.57 0.66
C GLY A 324 -26.35 9.14 -0.11
N LYS A 325 -27.55 9.58 0.31
CA LYS A 325 -28.80 9.22 -0.36
C LYS A 325 -28.81 9.77 -1.80
N PRO A 326 -28.67 8.94 -2.85
CA PRO A 326 -28.48 9.46 -4.21
C PRO A 326 -29.78 9.97 -4.85
N GLY A 327 -30.95 9.67 -4.25
CA GLY A 327 -32.26 10.14 -4.71
C GLY A 327 -32.49 9.88 -6.21
N ARG A 328 -33.03 10.89 -6.91
CA ARG A 328 -33.33 10.84 -8.35
C ARG A 328 -32.08 10.83 -9.26
N LEU A 329 -30.87 10.99 -8.71
CA LEU A 329 -29.63 11.00 -9.49
C LEU A 329 -29.10 9.59 -9.75
N PHE A 330 -29.46 8.62 -8.91
CA PHE A 330 -28.99 7.24 -9.06
C PHE A 330 -29.36 6.59 -10.40
N PRO A 331 -30.61 6.65 -10.89
CA PRO A 331 -30.93 6.08 -12.20
C PRO A 331 -30.15 6.76 -13.33
N ARG A 332 -29.96 8.08 -13.26
CA ARG A 332 -29.19 8.83 -14.27
C ARG A 332 -27.71 8.45 -14.26
N PHE A 333 -27.16 8.14 -13.10
CA PHE A 333 -25.80 7.64 -12.97
C PHE A 333 -25.68 6.25 -13.62
N LEU A 334 -26.57 5.31 -13.30
CA LEU A 334 -26.57 3.98 -13.90
C LEU A 334 -26.77 4.04 -15.42
N ASP A 335 -27.64 4.92 -15.91
CA ASP A 335 -27.90 5.09 -17.34
C ASP A 335 -26.67 5.63 -18.11
N LYS A 336 -25.85 6.47 -17.45
CA LYS A 336 -24.58 6.95 -18.01
C LYS A 336 -23.48 5.89 -18.04
N HIS A 337 -23.48 4.98 -17.07
CA HIS A 337 -22.39 4.02 -16.85
C HIS A 337 -22.85 2.56 -16.98
N LYS A 338 -23.60 2.24 -18.04
CA LYS A 338 -24.16 0.90 -18.30
C LYS A 338 -23.12 -0.22 -18.48
N ASN A 339 -21.89 0.14 -18.84
CA ASN A 339 -20.79 -0.79 -19.10
C ASN A 339 -19.97 -1.16 -17.85
N MET A 340 -20.43 -0.75 -16.66
CA MET A 340 -19.81 -1.09 -15.39
C MET A 340 -19.79 -2.61 -15.19
N ARG A 341 -18.62 -3.16 -14.85
CA ARG A 341 -18.40 -4.58 -14.60
C ARG A 341 -18.34 -4.90 -13.11
N SER A 342 -17.90 -3.96 -12.28
CA SER A 342 -17.83 -4.11 -10.83
C SER A 342 -18.46 -2.92 -10.12
N LEU A 343 -19.33 -3.22 -9.15
CA LEU A 343 -19.92 -2.24 -8.25
C LEU A 343 -19.74 -2.66 -6.79
N THR A 344 -19.09 -1.80 -6.01
CA THR A 344 -18.94 -1.97 -4.56
C THR A 344 -19.62 -0.83 -3.82
N ILE A 345 -20.48 -1.16 -2.86
CA ILE A 345 -21.11 -0.20 -1.95
C ILE A 345 -20.68 -0.58 -0.53
N HIS A 346 -19.75 0.19 0.04
CA HIS A 346 -19.15 -0.10 1.34
C HIS A 346 -20.07 0.21 2.53
N ASP A 347 -21.11 1.02 2.34
CA ASP A 347 -22.09 1.35 3.38
C ASP A 347 -23.50 1.45 2.80
N THR A 348 -24.19 0.29 2.78
CA THR A 348 -25.59 0.17 2.34
C THR A 348 -26.56 0.92 3.25
N SER A 349 -26.23 1.09 4.55
CA SER A 349 -27.02 1.85 5.51
C SER A 349 -27.03 3.34 5.16
N TYR A 350 -25.86 3.92 4.90
CA TYR A 350 -25.73 5.33 4.51
C TYR A 350 -26.32 5.61 3.11
N PHE A 351 -26.17 4.65 2.21
CA PHE A 351 -26.82 4.66 0.89
C PHE A 351 -28.35 4.61 0.96
N LYS A 352 -28.90 4.18 2.11
CA LYS A 352 -30.30 3.76 2.28
C LYS A 352 -30.68 2.77 1.20
N MET A 353 -29.99 1.63 1.11
CA MET A 353 -30.32 0.60 0.14
C MET A 353 -31.78 0.17 0.32
N THR A 354 -32.53 0.14 -0.78
CA THR A 354 -33.93 -0.31 -0.84
C THR A 354 -34.09 -1.33 -1.96
N HIS A 355 -35.22 -2.03 -1.98
CA HIS A 355 -35.53 -3.04 -2.99
C HIS A 355 -35.48 -2.41 -4.39
N ASP A 356 -36.13 -1.25 -4.56
CA ASP A 356 -36.13 -0.51 -5.81
C ASP A 356 -34.72 -0.14 -6.29
N LYS A 357 -33.82 0.25 -5.37
CA LYS A 357 -32.43 0.58 -5.74
C LYS A 357 -31.68 -0.66 -6.18
N LEU A 358 -31.89 -1.80 -5.53
CA LEU A 358 -31.31 -3.07 -5.96
C LEU A 358 -31.83 -3.45 -7.35
N GLN A 359 -33.16 -3.38 -7.58
CA GLN A 359 -33.76 -3.56 -8.91
C GLN A 359 -33.18 -2.63 -9.96
N MET A 360 -32.96 -1.37 -9.61
CA MET A 360 -32.35 -0.40 -10.52
C MET A 360 -30.91 -0.76 -10.88
N ILE A 361 -30.12 -1.27 -9.94
CA ILE A 361 -28.76 -1.77 -10.23
C ILE A 361 -28.85 -2.97 -11.18
N MET A 362 -29.71 -3.94 -10.86
CA MET A 362 -29.85 -5.17 -11.65
C MET A 362 -30.35 -4.90 -13.07
N ARG A 363 -31.25 -3.93 -13.26
CA ARG A 363 -31.77 -3.54 -14.58
C ARG A 363 -30.86 -2.56 -15.32
N GLY A 364 -30.17 -1.68 -14.58
CA GLY A 364 -29.34 -0.61 -15.11
C GLY A 364 -27.95 -1.05 -15.55
N LEU A 365 -27.42 -2.14 -14.96
CA LEU A 365 -26.07 -2.65 -15.20
C LEU A 365 -26.10 -4.07 -15.79
N PRO A 366 -26.44 -4.23 -17.08
CA PRO A 366 -26.60 -5.54 -17.72
C PRO A 366 -25.27 -6.31 -17.90
N SER A 367 -24.13 -5.64 -17.77
CA SER A 367 -22.78 -6.22 -17.92
C SER A 367 -22.09 -6.42 -16.57
N LEU A 368 -22.82 -6.34 -15.45
CA LEU A 368 -22.25 -6.48 -14.12
C LEU A 368 -21.75 -7.91 -13.89
N GLU A 369 -20.46 -8.03 -13.58
CA GLU A 369 -19.78 -9.29 -13.26
C GLU A 369 -19.55 -9.44 -11.76
N ARG A 370 -19.32 -8.32 -11.05
CA ARG A 370 -19.02 -8.31 -9.61
C ARG A 370 -19.91 -7.32 -8.85
N LEU A 371 -20.57 -7.80 -7.80
CA LEU A 371 -21.37 -6.97 -6.89
C LEU A 371 -20.91 -7.18 -5.45
N SER A 372 -20.63 -6.08 -4.74
CA SER A 372 -20.26 -6.13 -3.32
C SER A 372 -21.09 -5.14 -2.50
N LEU A 373 -21.82 -5.66 -1.52
CA LEU A 373 -22.73 -4.89 -0.66
C LEU A 373 -22.33 -5.09 0.80
N HIS A 374 -21.85 -4.02 1.44
CA HIS A 374 -21.41 -4.06 2.84
C HIS A 374 -22.26 -3.15 3.71
N ARG A 375 -22.64 -3.66 4.88
CA ARG A 375 -23.35 -2.90 5.92
C ARG A 375 -22.40 -2.64 7.08
N ARG A 376 -22.18 -1.36 7.42
CA ARG A 376 -21.55 -1.00 8.71
C ARG A 376 -22.60 -0.99 9.81
N MET A 377 -22.38 -1.76 10.87
CA MET A 377 -23.14 -1.61 12.12
C MET A 377 -22.69 -0.35 12.85
N ARG A 378 -23.63 0.44 13.37
CA ARG A 378 -23.32 1.61 14.19
C ARG A 378 -23.20 1.14 15.63
N LEU A 379 -22.00 1.24 16.20
CA LEU A 379 -21.68 0.87 17.59
C LEU A 379 -22.61 1.51 18.65
N ASN A 380 -23.22 2.66 18.35
CA ASN A 380 -24.00 3.42 19.34
C ASN A 380 -25.52 3.32 19.17
N ASN A 381 -26.02 2.40 18.33
CA ASN A 381 -27.47 2.15 18.25
C ASN A 381 -27.75 0.71 17.78
N PRO A 382 -27.67 -0.30 18.67
CA PRO A 382 -28.10 -1.65 18.36
C PRO A 382 -29.60 -1.73 18.01
N ASP A 383 -30.40 -0.74 18.46
CA ASP A 383 -31.86 -0.63 18.26
C ASP A 383 -32.30 0.49 17.29
N GLY A 384 -31.46 0.87 16.32
CA GLY A 384 -31.78 1.96 15.39
C GLY A 384 -32.16 1.55 13.97
N PRO A 385 -33.24 2.11 13.43
CA PRO A 385 -34.64 1.74 13.71
C PRO A 385 -34.96 0.36 13.13
N GLU A 386 -36.14 -0.16 13.46
CA GLU A 386 -36.87 -1.23 12.76
C GLU A 386 -37.06 -1.00 11.23
N ASP A 387 -36.46 0.06 10.66
CA ASP A 387 -36.38 0.37 9.24
C ASP A 387 -35.22 -0.39 8.56
N VAL A 388 -35.12 -1.71 8.75
CA VAL A 388 -34.82 -2.51 7.56
C VAL A 388 -36.10 -2.34 6.75
N PRO A 389 -36.12 -1.60 5.62
CA PRO A 389 -37.27 -1.71 4.76
C PRO A 389 -37.33 -3.20 4.48
N LYS A 390 -38.36 -3.90 4.97
CA LYS A 390 -38.60 -5.26 4.51
C LYS A 390 -38.57 -5.09 3.00
N LEU A 391 -37.57 -5.66 2.32
CA LEU A 391 -37.41 -5.52 0.88
C LEU A 391 -38.48 -6.38 0.18
N LEU A 392 -39.74 -6.21 0.61
CA LEU A 392 -40.90 -6.98 0.23
C LEU A 392 -41.26 -6.65 -1.21
N GLY A 393 -41.38 -7.72 -1.97
CA GLY A 393 -41.65 -7.73 -3.39
C GLY A 393 -40.63 -8.66 -4.02
N GLY A 394 -41.05 -9.86 -4.43
CA GLY A 394 -40.15 -10.82 -5.08
C GLY A 394 -39.40 -10.15 -6.22
N VAL A 395 -38.10 -10.40 -6.32
CA VAL A 395 -37.30 -9.84 -7.41
C VAL A 395 -37.80 -10.43 -8.73
N GLN A 396 -38.66 -9.69 -9.43
CA GLN A 396 -39.00 -9.98 -10.82
C GLN A 396 -37.85 -9.48 -11.69
N GLY A 397 -36.85 -10.35 -11.86
CA GLY A 397 -35.67 -10.09 -12.67
C GLY A 397 -35.35 -11.28 -13.57
N LYS A 398 -34.97 -10.99 -14.81
CA LYS A 398 -34.24 -11.94 -15.65
C LYS A 398 -33.00 -12.40 -14.89
N HIS A 399 -32.65 -13.68 -14.97
CA HIS A 399 -31.41 -14.21 -14.37
C HIS A 399 -30.21 -13.30 -14.69
N LEU A 400 -29.41 -13.02 -13.67
CA LEU A 400 -28.21 -12.20 -13.80
C LEU A 400 -27.07 -13.06 -14.33
N THR A 401 -27.21 -13.51 -15.57
CA THR A 401 -26.37 -14.57 -16.16
C THR A 401 -24.89 -14.22 -16.28
N LYS A 402 -24.52 -12.94 -16.13
CA LYS A 402 -23.13 -12.48 -16.16
C LYS A 402 -22.50 -12.28 -14.78
N LEU A 403 -23.29 -12.30 -13.70
CA LEU A 403 -22.76 -12.07 -12.37
C LEU A 403 -21.99 -13.30 -11.92
N THR A 404 -20.68 -13.15 -11.75
CA THR A 404 -19.75 -14.22 -11.37
C THR A 404 -19.26 -14.06 -9.94
N HIS A 405 -19.28 -12.84 -9.38
CA HIS A 405 -18.79 -12.56 -8.03
C HIS A 405 -19.84 -11.80 -7.22
N LEU A 406 -20.13 -12.29 -6.02
CA LEU A 406 -21.05 -11.67 -5.08
C LEU A 406 -20.47 -11.69 -3.68
N SER A 407 -20.33 -10.51 -3.07
CA SER A 407 -19.93 -10.36 -1.66
C SER A 407 -21.01 -9.61 -0.89
N LEU A 408 -21.54 -10.23 0.15
CA LEU A 408 -22.56 -9.69 1.04
C LEU A 408 -22.02 -9.68 2.47
N ASN A 409 -21.96 -8.51 3.09
CA ASN A 409 -21.45 -8.37 4.45
C ASN A 409 -22.50 -7.68 5.34
N LYS A 410 -22.92 -8.40 6.39
CA LYS A 410 -23.92 -7.99 7.39
C LYS A 410 -25.24 -7.53 6.77
N LEU A 411 -25.61 -8.10 5.63
CA LEU A 411 -26.92 -7.89 5.00
C LEU A 411 -27.98 -8.73 5.72
N ASP A 412 -29.24 -8.34 5.64
CA ASP A 412 -30.31 -9.17 6.19
C ASP A 412 -30.49 -10.46 5.37
N ALA A 413 -30.77 -11.57 6.08
CA ALA A 413 -30.88 -12.90 5.48
C ALA A 413 -32.03 -13.01 4.45
N TYR A 414 -33.07 -12.19 4.60
CA TYR A 414 -34.19 -12.16 3.67
C TYR A 414 -33.76 -11.61 2.31
N THR A 415 -33.10 -10.46 2.28
CA THR A 415 -32.56 -9.86 1.04
C THR A 415 -31.54 -10.78 0.36
N ALA A 416 -30.65 -11.40 1.14
CA ALA A 416 -29.72 -12.39 0.60
C ALA A 416 -30.48 -13.58 -0.02
N GLY A 417 -31.51 -14.08 0.67
CA GLY A 417 -32.36 -15.18 0.22
C GLY A 417 -33.17 -14.90 -1.05
N GLU A 418 -33.45 -13.64 -1.37
CA GLU A 418 -34.11 -13.22 -2.62
C GLU A 418 -33.12 -12.98 -3.77
N LEU A 419 -31.93 -12.44 -3.47
CA LEU A 419 -30.91 -12.12 -4.48
C LEU A 419 -30.21 -13.38 -5.01
N LEU A 420 -29.83 -14.28 -4.09
CA LEU A 420 -29.00 -15.43 -4.39
C LEU A 420 -29.64 -16.42 -5.38
N PRO A 421 -30.97 -16.65 -5.37
CA PRO A 421 -31.62 -17.48 -6.38
C PRO A 421 -31.48 -17.01 -7.82
N LEU A 422 -31.31 -15.71 -8.02
CA LEU A 422 -31.21 -15.10 -9.35
C LEU A 422 -29.82 -15.27 -9.96
N THR A 423 -28.83 -15.63 -9.14
CA THR A 423 -27.40 -15.62 -9.48
C THR A 423 -26.76 -17.00 -9.43
N SER A 424 -27.42 -18.01 -8.85
CA SER A 424 -26.83 -19.33 -8.55
C SER A 424 -26.20 -20.06 -9.73
N GLN A 425 -26.76 -19.90 -10.92
CA GLN A 425 -26.29 -20.58 -12.13
C GLN A 425 -24.98 -20.00 -12.69
N SER A 426 -24.71 -18.71 -12.48
CA SER A 426 -23.53 -18.02 -13.05
C SER A 426 -22.44 -17.73 -12.03
N LEU A 427 -22.78 -17.81 -10.73
CA LEU A 427 -21.90 -17.39 -9.66
C LEU A 427 -20.71 -18.35 -9.49
N GLN A 428 -19.50 -17.78 -9.55
CA GLN A 428 -18.23 -18.50 -9.35
C GLN A 428 -17.61 -18.19 -7.98
N VAL A 429 -17.86 -17.00 -7.43
CA VAL A 429 -17.33 -16.56 -6.14
C VAL A 429 -18.47 -16.01 -5.28
N LEU A 430 -18.65 -16.61 -4.10
CA LEU A 430 -19.63 -16.19 -3.10
C LEU A 430 -18.92 -15.91 -1.77
N ASP A 431 -19.11 -14.70 -1.24
CA ASP A 431 -18.58 -14.27 0.05
C ASP A 431 -19.73 -13.75 0.93
N LEU A 432 -19.98 -14.44 2.03
CA LEU A 432 -21.05 -14.14 2.99
C LEU A 432 -20.46 -13.90 4.36
N GLN A 433 -20.65 -12.69 4.89
CA GLN A 433 -20.10 -12.29 6.19
C GLN A 433 -21.20 -11.81 7.13
N GLY A 434 -21.17 -12.24 8.39
CA GLY A 434 -22.09 -11.79 9.44
C GLY A 434 -23.52 -12.36 9.36
N PHE A 435 -23.71 -13.54 8.77
CA PHE A 435 -25.01 -14.21 8.71
C PHE A 435 -25.10 -15.36 9.73
N LEU A 436 -26.15 -15.40 10.57
CA LEU A 436 -26.35 -16.52 11.51
C LEU A 436 -26.41 -17.87 10.76
N GLY A 437 -25.84 -18.93 11.34
CA GLY A 437 -25.74 -20.27 10.75
C GLY A 437 -27.08 -20.86 10.31
N LYS A 438 -28.16 -20.66 11.07
CA LYS A 438 -29.52 -21.08 10.66
C LYS A 438 -29.98 -20.43 9.35
N ASN A 439 -29.64 -19.14 9.18
CA ASN A 439 -29.98 -18.38 7.97
C ASN A 439 -29.09 -18.82 6.82
N LEU A 440 -27.80 -19.03 7.07
CA LEU A 440 -26.87 -19.55 6.06
C LEU A 440 -27.28 -20.92 5.56
N ASN A 441 -27.62 -21.86 6.44
CA ASN A 441 -28.13 -23.17 6.03
C ASN A 441 -29.36 -22.99 5.14
N ALA A 442 -30.34 -22.21 5.59
CA ALA A 442 -31.55 -21.95 4.79
C ALA A 442 -31.25 -21.28 3.44
N ILE A 443 -30.19 -20.49 3.33
CA ILE A 443 -29.76 -19.86 2.06
C ILE A 443 -29.06 -20.88 1.17
N MET A 444 -28.11 -21.62 1.72
CA MET A 444 -27.25 -22.54 0.98
C MET A 444 -27.99 -23.79 0.52
N THR A 445 -28.98 -24.28 1.30
CA THR A 445 -29.74 -25.49 0.97
C THR A 445 -30.94 -25.26 0.06
N ARG A 446 -31.31 -24.00 -0.22
CA ARG A 446 -32.46 -23.66 -1.09
C ARG A 446 -32.28 -24.06 -2.54
N GLN A 447 -31.04 -24.19 -3.03
CA GLN A 447 -30.75 -24.36 -4.44
C GLN A 447 -29.35 -24.92 -4.69
N ALA A 448 -29.12 -25.41 -5.92
CA ALA A 448 -27.80 -25.85 -6.37
C ALA A 448 -26.94 -24.69 -6.89
N TRP A 449 -25.63 -24.84 -6.74
CA TRP A 449 -24.58 -23.87 -7.10
C TRP A 449 -23.57 -24.52 -8.06
N PRO A 450 -23.99 -24.85 -9.29
CA PRO A 450 -23.22 -25.72 -10.17
C PRO A 450 -21.88 -25.13 -10.62
N SER A 451 -21.76 -23.80 -10.69
CA SER A 451 -20.55 -23.09 -11.15
C SER A 451 -19.73 -22.47 -10.02
N LEU A 452 -20.11 -22.68 -8.76
CA LEU A 452 -19.43 -22.06 -7.62
C LEU A 452 -18.06 -22.69 -7.40
N ARG A 453 -17.01 -21.89 -7.54
CA ARG A 453 -15.60 -22.29 -7.39
C ARG A 453 -15.03 -21.84 -6.05
N LYS A 454 -15.44 -20.68 -5.55
CA LYS A 454 -14.93 -20.12 -4.29
C LYS A 454 -16.07 -19.75 -3.36
N LEU A 455 -16.03 -20.26 -2.14
CA LEU A 455 -17.00 -19.96 -1.09
C LEU A 455 -16.29 -19.46 0.17
N ARG A 456 -16.67 -18.26 0.62
CA ARG A 456 -16.18 -17.66 1.87
C ARG A 456 -17.35 -17.39 2.79
N LEU A 457 -17.31 -17.96 3.99
CA LEU A 457 -18.31 -17.81 5.04
C LEU A 457 -17.60 -17.29 6.28
N ARG A 458 -17.91 -16.06 6.71
CA ARG A 458 -17.25 -15.43 7.87
C ARG A 458 -18.25 -14.94 8.90
N MET A 459 -17.95 -15.14 10.18
CA MET A 459 -18.65 -14.53 11.30
C MET A 459 -17.62 -13.76 12.14
N PRO A 460 -17.62 -12.42 12.13
CA PRO A 460 -16.68 -11.62 12.92
C PRO A 460 -16.87 -11.83 14.43
N ASP A 461 -15.77 -11.86 15.19
CA ASP A 461 -15.80 -12.01 16.64
C ASP A 461 -16.48 -10.83 17.36
N ASP A 462 -16.37 -9.62 16.81
CA ASP A 462 -16.98 -8.39 17.37
C ASP A 462 -18.52 -8.38 17.38
N ASP A 463 -19.16 -9.22 16.56
CA ASP A 463 -20.63 -9.32 16.48
C ASP A 463 -21.20 -10.39 17.44
N TYR A 464 -20.36 -10.95 18.31
CA TYR A 464 -20.73 -12.07 19.18
C TYR A 464 -21.40 -11.61 20.47
N ASP A 465 -22.67 -11.97 20.63
CA ASP A 465 -23.26 -12.16 21.95
C ASP A 465 -23.12 -13.64 22.34
N PRO A 466 -22.38 -13.99 23.41
CA PRO A 466 -22.20 -15.37 23.86
C PRO A 466 -23.51 -16.09 24.24
N ARG A 467 -24.63 -15.37 24.34
CA ARG A 467 -25.95 -15.93 24.61
C ARG A 467 -26.70 -16.37 23.34
N ILE A 468 -26.23 -15.99 22.14
CA ILE A 468 -26.91 -16.30 20.87
C ILE A 468 -26.28 -17.54 20.24
N HIS A 469 -27.07 -18.61 20.12
CA HIS A 469 -26.69 -19.78 19.33
C HIS A 469 -26.50 -19.39 17.85
N LEU A 470 -25.24 -19.33 17.43
CA LEU A 470 -24.87 -18.97 16.06
C LEU A 470 -25.21 -20.05 15.04
N GLY A 471 -25.56 -21.26 15.47
CA GLY A 471 -25.97 -22.38 14.62
C GLY A 471 -24.78 -23.09 13.96
N GLU A 472 -24.99 -24.34 13.59
CA GLU A 472 -24.00 -25.19 12.93
C GLU A 472 -24.28 -25.26 11.42
N LEU A 473 -23.25 -25.28 10.58
CA LEU A 473 -23.38 -25.39 9.12
C LEU A 473 -23.60 -26.84 8.68
N ASN A 474 -24.64 -27.11 7.87
CA ASN A 474 -24.87 -28.43 7.29
C ASN A 474 -23.92 -28.69 6.11
N MET A 475 -22.84 -29.40 6.39
CA MET A 475 -21.78 -29.66 5.42
C MET A 475 -22.16 -30.67 4.35
N ASN A 476 -23.03 -31.65 4.67
CA ASN A 476 -23.52 -32.63 3.71
C ASN A 476 -24.38 -31.95 2.63
N GLY A 477 -25.29 -31.06 3.06
CA GLY A 477 -26.09 -30.25 2.14
C GLY A 477 -25.21 -29.34 1.29
N LEU A 478 -24.17 -28.75 1.87
CA LEU A 478 -23.23 -27.90 1.15
C LEU A 478 -22.46 -28.68 0.07
N MET A 479 -21.91 -29.86 0.39
CA MET A 479 -21.20 -30.71 -0.56
C MET A 479 -22.09 -31.09 -1.76
N ASN A 480 -23.32 -31.53 -1.50
CA ASN A 480 -24.26 -31.91 -2.54
C ASN A 480 -24.60 -30.75 -3.50
N LEU A 481 -24.72 -29.54 -2.96
CA LEU A 481 -25.17 -28.37 -3.73
C LEU A 481 -24.02 -27.56 -4.34
N THR A 482 -22.76 -27.88 -4.03
CA THR A 482 -21.57 -27.15 -4.54
C THR A 482 -20.54 -28.08 -5.18
N PRO A 483 -20.91 -28.84 -6.24
CA PRO A 483 -20.05 -29.91 -6.77
C PRO A 483 -18.73 -29.42 -7.39
N SER A 484 -18.68 -28.18 -7.86
CA SER A 484 -17.53 -27.58 -8.57
C SER A 484 -16.59 -26.78 -7.66
N LEU A 485 -16.72 -26.89 -6.33
CA LEU A 485 -15.99 -26.05 -5.39
C LEU A 485 -14.48 -26.34 -5.42
N GLU A 486 -13.68 -25.27 -5.52
CA GLU A 486 -12.21 -25.28 -5.56
C GLU A 486 -11.61 -24.68 -4.28
N GLU A 487 -12.25 -23.67 -3.69
CA GLU A 487 -11.82 -23.03 -2.45
C GLU A 487 -12.98 -22.89 -1.46
N LEU A 488 -12.75 -23.36 -0.24
CA LEU A 488 -13.69 -23.22 0.88
C LEU A 488 -13.01 -22.51 2.06
N HIS A 489 -13.60 -21.42 2.51
CA HIS A 489 -13.17 -20.67 3.68
C HIS A 489 -14.35 -20.55 4.65
N ILE A 490 -14.19 -21.12 5.85
CA ILE A 490 -15.17 -21.00 6.94
C ILE A 490 -14.48 -20.41 8.17
N GLU A 491 -15.06 -19.35 8.72
CA GLU A 491 -14.57 -18.68 9.93
C GLU A 491 -15.72 -18.33 10.89
N GLY A 492 -15.61 -18.75 12.15
CA GLY A 492 -16.54 -18.36 13.21
C GLY A 492 -17.83 -19.19 13.32
N TYR A 493 -17.96 -20.29 12.55
CA TYR A 493 -19.14 -21.17 12.56
C TYR A 493 -18.81 -22.55 13.12
N GLY A 494 -19.79 -23.20 13.77
CA GLY A 494 -19.75 -24.63 14.06
C GLY A 494 -20.06 -25.46 12.81
N LEU A 495 -19.55 -26.69 12.73
CA LEU A 495 -19.77 -27.58 11.59
C LEU A 495 -20.64 -28.76 12.02
N LYS A 496 -21.76 -28.98 11.31
CA LYS A 496 -22.62 -30.15 11.48
C LYS A 496 -22.57 -31.04 10.25
N PHE A 497 -22.30 -32.30 10.50
CA PHE A 497 -22.39 -33.37 9.54
C PHE A 497 -23.45 -34.32 10.09
N VAL A 498 -24.34 -34.82 9.24
CA VAL A 498 -25.44 -35.70 9.68
C VAL A 498 -25.05 -37.14 9.38
N HIS A 499 -25.05 -37.99 10.41
CA HIS A 499 -25.03 -39.44 10.26
C HIS A 499 -26.47 -39.94 10.20
N THR A 500 -26.87 -40.57 9.09
CA THR A 500 -28.21 -41.14 8.88
C THR A 500 -28.47 -42.45 9.65
N GLY A 501 -27.83 -42.66 10.79
CA GLY A 501 -27.71 -44.00 11.39
C GLY A 501 -28.44 -44.27 12.71
N LEU A 502 -28.53 -43.33 13.65
CA LEU A 502 -28.89 -43.69 15.04
C LEU A 502 -29.72 -42.60 15.74
N GLY A 503 -31.04 -42.65 15.56
CA GLY A 503 -32.01 -41.90 16.35
C GLY A 503 -33.44 -42.11 15.85
N PRO A 504 -34.39 -42.64 16.66
CA PRO A 504 -35.79 -42.84 16.23
C PRO A 504 -36.60 -41.54 16.09
N TYR A 505 -36.02 -40.38 16.38
CA TYR A 505 -36.71 -39.10 16.47
C TYR A 505 -35.89 -38.01 15.79
N GLU A 506 -35.94 -37.93 14.47
CA GLU A 506 -35.95 -36.68 13.69
C GLU A 506 -36.01 -37.01 12.19
N ALA A 507 -37.18 -36.77 11.60
CA ALA A 507 -37.55 -37.17 10.24
C ALA A 507 -37.12 -36.15 9.16
N PHE A 508 -35.91 -35.61 9.23
CA PHE A 508 -35.38 -34.72 8.20
C PHE A 508 -34.11 -35.31 7.55
N ASP A 509 -34.23 -35.56 6.23
CA ASP A 509 -33.22 -35.98 5.25
C ASP A 509 -32.75 -37.45 5.27
N LYS A 510 -33.51 -38.28 4.54
CA LYS A 510 -33.21 -39.69 4.19
C LYS A 510 -32.16 -39.83 3.07
N VAL A 511 -31.02 -39.15 3.13
CA VAL A 511 -29.94 -39.37 2.16
C VAL A 511 -28.78 -40.08 2.86
N PRO A 512 -28.54 -41.37 2.61
CA PRO A 512 -27.39 -42.09 3.17
C PRO A 512 -26.09 -41.34 2.87
N SER A 513 -25.20 -41.20 3.86
CA SER A 513 -23.90 -40.52 3.68
C SER A 513 -23.00 -41.16 2.60
N SER A 514 -23.30 -42.38 2.16
CA SER A 514 -22.61 -43.08 1.07
C SER A 514 -22.86 -42.48 -0.33
N ASP A 515 -23.91 -41.68 -0.50
CA ASP A 515 -24.37 -41.25 -1.83
C ASP A 515 -23.95 -39.81 -2.18
N ILE A 516 -23.35 -39.08 -1.23
CA ILE A 516 -22.88 -37.71 -1.46
C ILE A 516 -21.43 -37.76 -1.96
N PRO A 517 -21.15 -37.41 -3.22
CA PRO A 517 -19.77 -37.40 -3.72
C PRO A 517 -18.96 -36.32 -2.98
N PRO A 518 -17.73 -36.62 -2.52
CA PRO A 518 -16.85 -35.62 -1.94
C PRO A 518 -16.50 -34.53 -2.96
N TRP A 519 -16.10 -33.34 -2.49
CA TRP A 519 -15.62 -32.28 -3.36
C TRP A 519 -14.35 -32.71 -4.11
N ARG A 520 -14.52 -33.19 -5.34
CA ARG A 520 -13.41 -33.68 -6.17
C ARG A 520 -12.48 -32.57 -6.64
N ASN A 521 -12.98 -31.34 -6.77
CA ASN A 521 -12.24 -30.19 -7.28
C ASN A 521 -11.62 -29.32 -6.18
N LEU A 522 -11.85 -29.64 -4.90
CA LEU A 522 -11.40 -28.80 -3.80
C LEU A 522 -9.88 -28.81 -3.70
N GLN A 523 -9.29 -27.63 -3.80
CA GLN A 523 -7.86 -27.38 -3.76
C GLN A 523 -7.45 -26.61 -2.51
N SER A 524 -8.32 -25.76 -1.96
CA SER A 524 -8.04 -24.98 -0.75
C SER A 524 -9.12 -25.16 0.29
N LEU A 525 -8.72 -25.55 1.50
CA LEU A 525 -9.59 -25.63 2.67
C LEU A 525 -9.03 -24.73 3.78
N TYR A 526 -9.79 -23.72 4.17
CA TYR A 526 -9.48 -22.84 5.28
C TYR A 526 -10.58 -22.93 6.33
N LEU A 527 -10.20 -23.22 7.57
CA LEU A 527 -11.07 -23.32 8.74
C LEU A 527 -10.44 -22.52 9.89
N SER A 528 -11.17 -21.56 10.47
CA SER A 528 -10.67 -20.70 11.55
C SER A 528 -11.75 -20.44 12.58
N SER A 529 -11.41 -20.34 13.87
CA SER A 529 -12.38 -20.02 14.94
C SER A 529 -13.66 -20.88 14.86
N VAL A 530 -13.52 -22.22 14.74
CA VAL A 530 -14.68 -23.12 14.68
C VAL A 530 -15.24 -23.24 16.10
N ARG A 531 -16.40 -22.65 16.32
CA ARG A 531 -16.98 -22.54 17.66
C ARG A 531 -17.66 -23.86 18.05
N SER A 532 -17.01 -24.64 18.91
CA SER A 532 -17.67 -25.71 19.67
C SER A 532 -18.44 -25.11 20.84
N HIS A 533 -19.68 -25.56 21.06
CA HIS A 533 -20.40 -25.33 22.31
C HIS A 533 -19.94 -26.34 23.36
N ASP A 534 -19.69 -25.90 24.60
CA ASP A 534 -19.28 -26.76 25.72
C ASP A 534 -20.31 -27.85 26.09
N LEU A 535 -21.54 -27.80 25.56
CA LEU A 535 -22.54 -28.85 25.70
C LEU A 535 -22.33 -30.04 24.74
N LEU A 536 -21.41 -29.94 23.78
CA LEU A 536 -21.19 -31.00 22.79
C LEU A 536 -20.51 -32.24 23.37
N ASP A 537 -19.88 -32.17 24.55
CA ASP A 537 -19.38 -33.35 25.26
C ASP A 537 -20.47 -34.42 25.50
N ALA A 538 -21.74 -34.01 25.54
CA ALA A 538 -22.88 -34.91 25.68
C ALA A 538 -23.47 -35.43 24.34
N LEU A 539 -23.21 -34.76 23.20
CA LEU A 539 -23.80 -35.05 21.89
C LEU A 539 -22.85 -35.76 20.91
N PHE A 540 -21.57 -35.92 21.23
CA PHE A 540 -20.56 -36.62 20.41
C PHE A 540 -20.78 -38.14 20.22
N ARG A 541 -22.00 -38.66 20.46
CA ARG A 541 -22.36 -40.06 20.15
C ARG A 541 -22.66 -40.30 18.66
N GLY A 542 -22.68 -39.26 17.82
CA GLY A 542 -22.90 -39.37 16.37
C GLY A 542 -21.62 -39.11 15.57
N SER A 543 -20.98 -40.19 15.11
CA SER A 543 -19.79 -40.19 14.26
C SER A 543 -20.02 -39.46 12.94
N CYS A 544 -19.27 -38.40 12.67
CA CYS A 544 -19.24 -37.80 11.34
C CYS A 544 -17.81 -37.39 11.01
N VAL A 545 -17.31 -37.89 9.88
CA VAL A 545 -15.95 -37.68 9.41
C VAL A 545 -16.07 -37.08 8.02
N LEU A 546 -15.34 -35.99 7.74
CA LEU A 546 -15.25 -35.47 6.37
C LEU A 546 -14.70 -36.58 5.45
N PRO A 547 -15.26 -36.75 4.24
CA PRO A 547 -14.73 -37.72 3.30
C PRO A 547 -13.31 -37.34 2.88
N ALA A 548 -12.57 -38.30 2.32
CA ALA A 548 -11.22 -38.05 1.82
C ALA A 548 -11.21 -36.96 0.73
N LEU A 549 -10.28 -36.02 0.84
CA LEU A 549 -10.13 -34.88 -0.09
C LEU A 549 -8.73 -34.92 -0.73
N PRO A 550 -8.53 -35.73 -1.80
CA PRO A 550 -7.17 -36.06 -2.29
C PRO A 550 -6.50 -34.94 -3.09
N ASN A 551 -7.25 -33.95 -3.59
CA ASN A 551 -6.75 -32.92 -4.52
C ASN A 551 -6.34 -31.60 -3.85
N LEU A 552 -6.23 -31.59 -2.52
CA LEU A 552 -5.88 -30.39 -1.76
C LEU A 552 -4.45 -29.93 -2.03
N ARG A 553 -4.31 -28.62 -2.25
CA ARG A 553 -3.04 -27.87 -2.36
C ARG A 553 -2.80 -26.99 -1.13
N SER A 554 -3.86 -26.52 -0.48
CA SER A 554 -3.78 -25.73 0.76
C SER A 554 -4.76 -26.26 1.80
N VAL A 555 -4.26 -26.52 3.01
CA VAL A 555 -5.05 -26.85 4.18
C VAL A 555 -4.61 -25.96 5.33
N GLU A 556 -5.51 -25.10 5.78
CA GLU A 556 -5.27 -24.14 6.86
C GLU A 556 -6.35 -24.30 7.94
N ILE A 557 -5.97 -24.84 9.09
CA ILE A 557 -6.84 -25.07 10.24
C ILE A 557 -6.32 -24.20 11.40
N LEU A 558 -6.80 -22.96 11.45
CA LEU A 558 -6.37 -21.93 12.40
C LEU A 558 -7.28 -21.94 13.65
N SER A 559 -7.45 -23.11 14.24
CA SER A 559 -8.20 -23.33 15.47
C SER A 559 -7.30 -24.06 16.46
N ASP A 560 -7.24 -23.57 17.69
CA ASP A 560 -6.51 -24.16 18.82
C ASP A 560 -7.31 -25.25 19.54
N LYS A 561 -8.63 -25.36 19.26
CA LYS A 561 -9.50 -26.37 19.87
C LYS A 561 -9.19 -27.81 19.43
N ASP A 562 -8.63 -28.60 20.34
CA ASP A 562 -8.28 -30.03 20.16
C ASP A 562 -9.42 -30.88 19.59
N HIS A 563 -10.65 -30.67 20.05
CA HIS A 563 -11.81 -31.47 19.63
C HIS A 563 -12.11 -31.33 18.13
N LEU A 564 -11.86 -30.15 17.53
CA LEU A 564 -12.04 -29.95 16.10
C LEU A 564 -11.00 -30.75 15.30
N ILE A 565 -9.74 -30.70 15.72
CA ILE A 565 -8.66 -31.42 15.06
C ILE A 565 -8.93 -32.92 15.13
N ASN A 566 -9.28 -33.42 16.32
CA ASN A 566 -9.69 -34.81 16.49
C ASN A 566 -10.86 -35.15 15.56
N TYR A 567 -11.87 -34.30 15.46
CA TYR A 567 -13.02 -34.52 14.58
C TYR A 567 -12.66 -34.58 13.09
N LEU A 568 -11.78 -33.69 12.60
CA LEU A 568 -11.38 -33.65 11.19
C LEU A 568 -10.51 -34.85 10.77
N PHE A 569 -9.73 -35.39 11.72
CA PHE A 569 -8.66 -36.33 11.43
C PHE A 569 -8.79 -37.73 12.07
N THR A 570 -9.67 -37.96 13.04
CA THR A 570 -9.87 -39.29 13.68
C THR A 570 -11.03 -40.09 13.09
N THR A 571 -10.90 -41.42 13.07
CA THR A 571 -11.95 -42.37 12.68
C THR A 571 -12.82 -42.80 13.86
N CYS A 572 -14.05 -43.22 13.54
CA CYS A 572 -14.80 -44.17 14.37
C CYS A 572 -14.68 -45.56 13.74
N ASP A 573 -14.32 -46.58 14.53
CA ASP A 573 -14.38 -47.98 14.11
C ASP A 573 -15.79 -48.54 14.39
N SER A 574 -16.44 -49.15 13.38
CA SER A 574 -17.65 -50.00 13.48
C SER A 574 -18.91 -49.35 14.11
N PRO A 575 -20.14 -49.83 13.81
CA PRO A 575 -21.35 -49.21 14.35
C PRO A 575 -21.47 -49.51 15.85
N GLY A 576 -21.28 -48.49 16.69
CA GLY A 576 -21.89 -48.46 18.02
C GLY A 576 -20.99 -48.65 19.24
N SER A 577 -19.71 -48.26 19.23
CA SER A 577 -18.99 -48.00 20.48
C SER A 577 -17.92 -46.92 20.31
N PRO A 578 -18.07 -45.72 20.88
CA PRO A 578 -16.90 -44.88 21.12
C PRO A 578 -15.98 -45.72 22.02
N ARG A 579 -14.70 -45.87 21.69
CA ARG A 579 -13.76 -46.41 22.67
C ARG A 579 -13.94 -45.58 23.93
N HIS A 580 -14.38 -46.22 25.03
CA HIS A 580 -14.19 -45.70 26.38
C HIS A 580 -12.69 -45.70 26.66
N GLY A 581 -12.01 -44.76 26.04
CA GLY A 581 -10.73 -44.26 26.42
C GLY A 581 -10.87 -42.78 26.19
N PHE A 582 -10.78 -42.00 27.27
CA PHE A 582 -9.92 -40.83 27.19
C PHE A 582 -8.73 -41.28 26.36
N LEU A 583 -8.57 -40.78 25.15
CA LEU A 583 -7.38 -41.09 24.38
C LEU A 583 -6.26 -40.57 25.27
N THR A 584 -5.62 -41.50 25.98
CA THR A 584 -4.23 -41.35 26.36
C THR A 584 -3.57 -40.90 25.08
N PHE A 585 -3.16 -39.63 25.05
CA PHE A 585 -2.52 -38.92 23.96
C PHE A 585 -1.22 -39.66 23.58
N ASP A 586 -1.35 -40.84 23.01
CA ASP A 586 -0.26 -41.60 22.45
C ASP A 586 -0.14 -41.13 21.01
N LEU A 587 0.81 -40.23 20.76
CA LEU A 587 1.16 -39.72 19.43
C LEU A 587 1.62 -40.86 18.48
N THR A 588 1.77 -42.08 19.02
CA THR A 588 2.04 -43.35 18.33
C THR A 588 0.79 -44.03 17.74
N GLY A 589 -0.37 -43.37 17.80
CA GLY A 589 -1.67 -43.92 17.37
C GLY A 589 -1.69 -44.51 15.95
N ILE A 590 -2.48 -45.59 15.81
CA ILE A 590 -2.76 -46.32 14.56
C ILE A 590 -3.29 -45.34 13.50
N PRO A 591 -2.79 -45.37 12.25
CA PRO A 591 -3.24 -44.47 11.20
C PRO A 591 -4.73 -44.63 10.92
N ALA A 592 -5.46 -43.51 10.96
CA ALA A 592 -6.89 -43.42 10.67
C ALA A 592 -7.25 -44.03 9.30
N GLU A 593 -8.18 -45.00 9.24
CA GLU A 593 -8.68 -45.61 7.99
C GLU A 593 -9.60 -44.67 7.19
N SER A 594 -10.16 -43.62 7.81
CA SER A 594 -11.05 -42.59 7.24
C SER A 594 -10.72 -41.19 7.79
N GLY A 595 -11.18 -40.11 7.15
CA GLY A 595 -10.78 -38.72 7.46
C GLY A 595 -10.35 -37.92 6.23
N ILE A 596 -10.24 -36.59 6.34
CA ILE A 596 -9.82 -35.73 5.21
C ILE A 596 -8.47 -36.13 4.62
N ALA A 597 -7.58 -36.65 5.46
CA ALA A 597 -6.22 -37.05 5.15
C ALA A 597 -6.09 -38.55 4.84
N SER A 598 -7.17 -39.33 4.84
CA SER A 598 -7.08 -40.79 4.70
C SER A 598 -6.53 -41.24 3.33
N ALA A 599 -6.67 -40.41 2.30
CA ALA A 599 -6.11 -40.64 0.96
C ALA A 599 -4.70 -40.04 0.75
N GLY A 600 -4.15 -39.33 1.74
CA GLY A 600 -2.93 -38.52 1.57
C GLY A 600 -3.14 -37.30 0.66
N TRP A 601 -2.19 -36.37 0.68
CA TRP A 601 -2.23 -35.14 -0.12
C TRP A 601 -0.97 -34.95 -0.95
N PRO A 602 -0.78 -35.67 -2.07
CA PRO A 602 0.45 -35.63 -2.86
C PRO A 602 0.79 -34.25 -3.44
N ARG A 603 -0.18 -33.37 -3.61
CA ARG A 603 0.02 -32.05 -4.25
C ARG A 603 -0.04 -30.90 -3.26
N LEU A 604 0.08 -31.19 -1.96
CA LEU A 604 -0.07 -30.20 -0.92
C LEU A 604 1.12 -29.23 -0.91
N GLU A 605 0.83 -27.95 -1.05
CA GLU A 605 1.81 -26.87 -1.04
C GLU A 605 1.82 -26.14 0.31
N VAL A 606 0.66 -26.00 0.95
CA VAL A 606 0.49 -25.29 2.21
C VAL A 606 -0.23 -26.16 3.22
N PHE A 607 0.41 -26.37 4.37
CA PHE A 607 -0.22 -26.98 5.54
C PHE A 607 -0.03 -26.09 6.77
N ARG A 608 -1.15 -25.64 7.36
CA ARG A 608 -1.15 -24.93 8.64
C ARG A 608 -2.16 -25.56 9.56
N CYS A 609 -1.72 -25.94 10.76
CA CYS A 609 -2.61 -26.40 11.81
C CYS A 609 -2.18 -25.82 13.16
N HIS A 610 -3.07 -25.05 13.79
CA HIS A 610 -2.82 -24.42 15.08
C HIS A 610 -3.23 -25.29 16.27
N GLY A 611 -3.85 -26.44 16.04
CA GLY A 611 -4.11 -27.46 17.06
C GLY A 611 -3.21 -28.69 16.91
N PRO A 612 -3.02 -29.49 17.97
CA PRO A 612 -2.15 -30.67 17.95
C PRO A 612 -2.70 -31.77 17.06
N ILE A 613 -1.84 -32.36 16.22
CA ILE A 613 -2.16 -33.54 15.39
C ILE A 613 -1.20 -34.67 15.73
N SER A 614 -1.70 -35.90 15.77
CA SER A 614 -0.84 -37.07 15.98
C SER A 614 0.15 -37.31 14.84
N THR A 615 1.34 -37.78 15.18
CA THR A 615 2.42 -38.03 14.21
C THR A 615 2.01 -39.02 13.13
N GLY A 616 1.30 -40.09 13.47
CA GLY A 616 0.83 -41.07 12.48
C GLY A 616 -0.12 -40.48 11.44
N ILE A 617 -1.00 -39.56 11.85
CA ILE A 617 -1.91 -38.85 10.93
C ILE A 617 -1.12 -37.87 10.06
N LEU A 618 -0.21 -37.09 10.65
CA LEU A 618 0.64 -36.16 9.89
C LEU A 618 1.49 -36.89 8.85
N GLN A 619 2.07 -38.05 9.21
CA GLN A 619 2.88 -38.85 8.29
C GLN A 619 2.04 -39.36 7.11
N LYS A 620 0.83 -39.83 7.37
CA LYS A 620 -0.10 -40.26 6.32
C LYS A 620 -0.56 -39.10 5.43
N ALA A 621 -0.82 -37.94 6.02
CA ALA A 621 -1.31 -36.77 5.32
C ALA A 621 -0.24 -36.10 4.44
N LEU A 622 0.95 -35.86 5.02
CA LEU A 622 1.99 -35.00 4.46
C LEU A 622 3.18 -35.78 3.88
N GLY A 623 3.35 -37.06 4.21
CA GLY A 623 4.55 -37.83 3.86
C GLY A 623 4.84 -37.84 2.36
N GLU A 624 3.81 -37.97 1.53
CA GLU A 624 3.98 -37.94 0.07
C GLU A 624 4.33 -36.53 -0.45
N ALA A 625 3.67 -35.47 0.06
CA ALA A 625 3.98 -34.10 -0.32
C ALA A 625 5.38 -33.64 0.11
N ALA A 626 5.83 -34.08 1.28
CA ALA A 626 7.16 -33.78 1.78
C ALA A 626 8.23 -34.49 0.94
N THR A 627 8.02 -35.76 0.59
CA THR A 627 8.98 -36.55 -0.19
C THR A 627 9.06 -36.13 -1.66
N ASN A 628 7.94 -35.76 -2.27
CA ASN A 628 7.92 -35.33 -3.67
C ASN A 628 8.27 -33.83 -3.87
N GLY A 629 8.47 -33.09 -2.77
CA GLY A 629 8.89 -31.69 -2.80
C GLY A 629 7.79 -30.70 -3.19
N SER A 630 6.51 -31.07 -3.06
CA SER A 630 5.38 -30.16 -3.28
C SER A 630 5.16 -29.23 -2.09
N LEU A 631 5.45 -29.68 -0.87
CA LEU A 631 5.24 -28.93 0.37
C LEU A 631 6.16 -27.71 0.47
N LYS A 632 5.59 -26.52 0.60
CA LYS A 632 6.30 -25.22 0.64
C LYS A 632 6.12 -24.49 1.97
N VAL A 633 4.96 -24.65 2.61
CA VAL A 633 4.63 -24.04 3.91
C VAL A 633 4.18 -25.14 4.88
N LEU A 634 4.82 -25.19 6.04
CA LEU A 634 4.49 -26.12 7.12
C LEU A 634 4.40 -25.38 8.45
N GLU A 635 3.21 -25.33 9.02
CA GLU A 635 2.96 -24.77 10.36
C GLU A 635 2.20 -25.77 11.22
N LEU A 636 2.74 -26.09 12.40
CA LEU A 636 2.22 -27.12 13.31
C LEU A 636 2.07 -26.61 14.74
N ALA A 637 1.32 -27.33 15.57
CA ALA A 637 1.21 -27.08 17.01
C ALA A 637 1.48 -28.36 17.82
N ILE A 638 2.02 -28.23 19.03
CA ILE A 638 2.41 -29.36 19.89
C ILE A 638 1.46 -29.57 21.08
N ASN A 639 0.62 -28.58 21.39
CA ASN A 639 -0.24 -28.49 22.58
C ASN A 639 0.56 -28.51 23.89
N SER A 640 0.84 -27.31 24.40
CA SER A 640 1.46 -27.09 25.71
C SER A 640 0.45 -26.63 26.78
N ASP A 641 -0.86 -26.72 26.52
CA ASP A 641 -1.84 -26.08 27.39
C ASP A 641 -2.03 -26.81 28.72
N GLN A 642 -2.22 -26.02 29.78
CA GLN A 642 -1.90 -26.33 31.17
C GLN A 642 -2.86 -27.30 31.89
N SER A 643 -3.89 -27.82 31.21
CA SER A 643 -4.97 -28.58 31.87
C SER A 643 -4.74 -30.10 31.97
N LEU A 644 -3.75 -30.66 31.27
CA LEU A 644 -3.56 -32.13 31.16
C LEU A 644 -2.24 -32.66 31.75
N PHE A 645 -1.55 -31.88 32.59
CA PHE A 645 -0.22 -32.20 33.17
C PHE A 645 -0.21 -33.35 34.19
N ASN A 646 -0.43 -34.58 33.72
CA ASN A 646 0.09 -35.78 34.37
C ASN A 646 0.90 -36.70 33.44
N ARG A 647 1.08 -36.35 32.17
CA ARG A 647 2.05 -37.02 31.29
C ARG A 647 2.82 -35.97 30.49
N ARG A 648 4.12 -35.85 30.78
CA ARG A 648 5.06 -35.10 29.94
C ARG A 648 5.11 -35.81 28.59
N PHE A 649 4.72 -35.15 27.52
CA PHE A 649 4.93 -35.66 26.17
C PHE A 649 6.39 -35.41 25.77
N GLU A 650 7.15 -36.47 25.50
CA GLU A 650 8.48 -36.40 24.89
C GLU A 650 8.32 -36.51 23.37
N LEU A 651 7.79 -35.47 22.72
CA LEU A 651 7.83 -35.38 21.25
C LEU A 651 9.26 -35.01 20.83
N ASP A 652 9.90 -35.89 20.06
CA ASP A 652 11.21 -35.64 19.45
C ASP A 652 11.01 -35.25 17.99
N LEU A 653 11.09 -33.95 17.69
CA LEU A 653 10.90 -33.43 16.33
C LEU A 653 11.82 -34.08 15.29
N LEU A 654 13.04 -34.44 15.69
CA LEU A 654 14.04 -35.01 14.78
C LEU A 654 13.77 -36.48 14.45
N LYS A 655 13.00 -37.17 15.29
CA LYS A 655 12.60 -38.57 15.10
C LYS A 655 11.18 -38.67 14.57
N ASP A 656 10.24 -38.04 15.26
CA ASP A 656 8.80 -38.19 15.03
C ASP A 656 8.36 -37.41 13.78
N TRP A 657 8.94 -36.23 13.51
CA TRP A 657 8.62 -35.41 12.33
C TRP A 657 9.74 -35.41 11.29
N ALA A 658 10.67 -36.36 11.35
CA ALA A 658 11.78 -36.49 10.39
C ALA A 658 11.30 -36.47 8.93
N PHE A 659 10.17 -37.12 8.65
CA PHE A 659 9.57 -37.23 7.32
C PHE A 659 9.14 -35.88 6.70
N THR A 660 8.98 -34.83 7.52
CA THR A 660 8.61 -33.48 7.05
C THR A 660 9.78 -32.70 6.48
N SER A 661 11.02 -33.16 6.73
CA SER A 661 12.27 -32.49 6.34
C SER A 661 12.45 -32.48 4.82
N SER A 662 11.83 -31.50 4.16
CA SER A 662 11.81 -31.38 2.70
C SER A 662 12.57 -30.12 2.25
N PRO A 663 13.43 -30.21 1.23
CA PRO A 663 14.18 -29.05 0.72
C PRO A 663 13.31 -28.04 -0.03
N SER A 664 12.02 -28.33 -0.27
CA SER A 664 11.06 -27.42 -0.89
C SER A 664 10.38 -26.48 0.11
N VAL A 665 10.45 -26.76 1.41
CA VAL A 665 9.83 -25.93 2.44
C VAL A 665 10.60 -24.61 2.55
N LEU A 666 9.87 -23.50 2.35
CA LEU A 666 10.38 -22.13 2.42
C LEU A 666 9.90 -21.43 3.70
N HIS A 667 8.74 -21.85 4.22
CA HIS A 667 8.13 -21.32 5.43
C HIS A 667 7.92 -22.44 6.46
N LEU A 668 8.47 -22.27 7.65
CA LEU A 668 8.32 -23.21 8.76
C LEU A 668 7.72 -22.51 9.98
N GLY A 669 6.73 -23.12 10.63
CA GLY A 669 6.20 -22.57 11.86
C GLY A 669 5.79 -23.58 12.92
N LEU A 670 5.82 -23.11 14.16
CA LEU A 670 5.50 -23.90 15.34
C LEU A 670 4.76 -23.09 16.40
N TYR A 671 3.68 -23.64 16.92
CA TYR A 671 2.79 -23.04 17.90
C TYR A 671 2.73 -23.88 19.19
N HIS A 672 2.49 -23.21 20.32
CA HIS A 672 2.24 -23.83 21.64
C HIS A 672 3.30 -24.87 22.04
N PHE A 673 4.55 -24.43 22.21
CA PHE A 673 5.68 -25.31 22.49
C PHE A 673 6.61 -24.73 23.58
N ASN A 674 7.11 -25.61 24.46
CA ASN A 674 8.21 -25.34 25.37
C ASN A 674 8.78 -26.69 25.86
N TRP A 675 10.07 -26.96 25.61
CA TRP A 675 10.73 -28.21 26.04
C TRP A 675 11.42 -28.12 27.39
N ALA A 676 11.29 -26.99 28.11
CA ALA A 676 11.97 -26.83 29.38
C ALA A 676 11.41 -27.79 30.45
N ARG A 677 12.30 -28.34 31.27
CA ARG A 677 11.93 -29.19 32.42
C ARG A 677 11.15 -28.44 33.52
N HIS A 678 11.23 -27.10 33.53
CA HIS A 678 10.60 -26.23 34.51
C HIS A 678 9.90 -25.06 33.80
N TYR A 679 8.65 -24.77 34.20
CA TYR A 679 7.78 -23.75 33.59
C TYR A 679 8.36 -22.34 33.50
N ASN A 680 9.31 -22.00 34.37
CA ASN A 680 9.87 -20.65 34.45
C ASN A 680 10.98 -20.38 33.42
N ASN A 681 11.46 -21.41 32.73
CA ASN A 681 12.46 -21.28 31.68
C ASN A 681 11.84 -21.72 30.35
N PHE A 682 12.21 -21.03 29.27
CA PHE A 682 11.84 -21.43 27.92
C PHE A 682 12.98 -22.21 27.28
N ASP A 683 12.68 -23.37 26.71
CA ASP A 683 13.61 -24.12 25.87
C ASP A 683 13.02 -24.34 24.48
N GLY A 684 13.57 -23.60 23.50
CA GLY A 684 13.27 -23.73 22.09
C GLY A 684 14.38 -24.40 21.28
N GLN A 685 15.41 -24.97 21.92
CA GLN A 685 16.52 -25.59 21.21
C GLN A 685 16.08 -26.73 20.28
N PRO A 686 15.14 -27.61 20.66
CA PRO A 686 14.63 -28.64 19.76
C PRO A 686 14.03 -28.07 18.45
N PHE A 687 13.37 -26.91 18.51
CA PHE A 687 12.86 -26.24 17.30
C PHE A 687 14.01 -25.72 16.42
N ILE A 688 15.07 -25.16 17.01
CA ILE A 688 16.27 -24.73 16.26
C ILE A 688 16.94 -25.93 15.59
N ASP A 689 17.06 -27.06 16.29
CA ASP A 689 17.68 -28.28 15.74
C ASP A 689 16.84 -28.86 14.60
N TRP A 690 15.51 -28.79 14.71
CA TRP A 690 14.59 -29.18 13.64
C TRP A 690 14.66 -28.22 12.44
N LEU A 691 14.71 -26.91 12.67
CA LEU A 691 14.86 -25.87 11.63
C LEU A 691 16.09 -26.13 10.75
N GLN A 692 17.20 -26.60 11.33
CA GLN A 692 18.43 -26.94 10.59
C GLN A 692 18.24 -28.06 9.54
N LYS A 693 17.17 -28.85 9.63
CA LYS A 693 16.85 -29.88 8.62
C LYS A 693 16.24 -29.31 7.34
N PHE A 694 15.92 -28.01 7.31
CA PHE A 694 15.28 -27.36 6.17
C PHE A 694 16.22 -26.37 5.49
N PRO A 695 16.95 -26.78 4.42
CA PRO A 695 18.04 -25.98 3.86
C PRO A 695 17.60 -24.70 3.13
N LYS A 696 16.30 -24.52 2.84
CA LYS A 696 15.77 -23.37 2.08
C LYS A 696 14.77 -22.52 2.86
N VAL A 697 14.56 -22.77 4.15
CA VAL A 697 13.64 -21.97 4.95
C VAL A 697 14.20 -20.56 5.11
N ASP A 698 13.42 -19.58 4.66
CA ASP A 698 13.75 -18.16 4.84
C ASP A 698 12.68 -17.39 5.62
N THR A 699 11.54 -18.03 5.89
CA THR A 699 10.47 -17.47 6.69
C THR A 699 10.13 -18.40 7.84
N VAL A 700 10.10 -17.85 9.06
CA VAL A 700 9.78 -18.62 10.27
C VAL A 700 8.60 -17.98 11.01
N THR A 701 7.67 -18.82 11.50
CA THR A 701 6.55 -18.40 12.35
C THR A 701 6.60 -19.11 13.69
N VAL A 702 6.70 -18.39 14.80
CA VAL A 702 6.78 -19.00 16.15
C VAL A 702 5.80 -18.35 17.12
N ALA A 703 4.95 -19.19 17.73
CA ALA A 703 4.01 -18.77 18.78
C ALA A 703 4.19 -19.67 20.02
N PRO A 704 5.31 -19.55 20.76
CA PRO A 704 5.58 -20.43 21.89
C PRO A 704 4.61 -20.23 23.07
N GLY A 705 3.88 -19.11 23.13
CA GLY A 705 3.04 -18.74 24.27
C GLY A 705 3.76 -17.83 25.27
N ARG A 706 3.11 -17.53 26.40
CA ARG A 706 3.64 -16.59 27.41
C ARG A 706 4.63 -17.28 28.35
N HIS A 707 5.91 -17.28 27.98
CA HIS A 707 7.00 -17.85 28.79
C HIS A 707 8.09 -16.81 29.11
N ARG A 708 8.77 -16.97 30.25
CA ARG A 708 9.96 -16.18 30.57
C ARG A 708 11.18 -16.76 29.84
N GLY A 709 12.11 -15.88 29.46
CA GLY A 709 13.35 -16.29 28.78
C GLY A 709 13.19 -16.57 27.28
N LEU A 710 12.19 -15.95 26.64
CA LEU A 710 12.00 -16.05 25.18
C LEU A 710 13.04 -15.27 24.38
N LEU A 711 13.60 -14.19 24.94
CA LEU A 711 14.53 -13.29 24.26
C LEU A 711 15.70 -14.05 23.57
N PRO A 712 16.46 -14.92 24.28
CA PRO A 712 17.62 -15.59 23.69
C PRO A 712 17.24 -16.54 22.55
N PHE A 713 16.02 -17.10 22.58
CA PHE A 713 15.52 -17.93 21.50
C PHE A 713 15.17 -17.10 20.25
N ILE A 714 14.45 -16.00 20.43
CA ILE A 714 14.10 -15.10 19.32
C ILE A 714 15.37 -14.50 18.69
N GLU A 715 16.36 -14.12 19.50
CA GLU A 715 17.66 -13.65 18.99
C GLU A 715 18.40 -14.73 18.20
N LYS A 716 18.38 -15.99 18.65
CA LYS A 716 18.96 -17.12 17.91
C LYS A 716 18.30 -17.30 16.53
N LEU A 717 16.98 -17.13 16.44
CA LEU A 717 16.27 -17.15 15.16
C LEU A 717 16.68 -15.98 14.26
N ILE A 718 16.75 -14.78 14.80
CA ILE A 718 17.16 -13.59 14.03
C ILE A 718 18.60 -13.70 13.55
N ALA A 719 19.50 -14.28 14.35
CA ALA A 719 20.89 -14.50 13.99
C ALA A 719 21.08 -15.68 13.00
N HIS A 720 20.03 -16.46 12.71
CA HIS A 720 20.13 -17.60 11.82
C HIS A 720 20.35 -17.14 10.36
N PRO A 721 21.38 -17.61 9.65
CA PRO A 721 21.83 -17.02 8.39
C PRO A 721 20.83 -17.16 7.23
N GLN A 722 19.89 -18.09 7.32
CA GLN A 722 18.89 -18.35 6.28
C GLN A 722 17.61 -17.53 6.45
N ILE A 723 17.31 -17.07 7.67
CA ILE A 723 16.03 -16.41 7.97
C ILE A 723 16.06 -14.97 7.46
N LYS A 724 15.04 -14.59 6.70
CA LYS A 724 14.80 -13.23 6.19
C LYS A 724 13.54 -12.61 6.78
N ALA A 725 12.57 -13.42 7.19
CA ALA A 725 11.33 -12.98 7.79
C ALA A 725 10.97 -13.83 9.03
N LEU A 726 10.57 -13.17 10.11
CA LEU A 726 10.15 -13.80 11.36
C LEU A 726 8.78 -13.27 11.79
N TYR A 727 7.81 -14.15 11.89
CA TYR A 727 6.49 -13.90 12.47
C TYR A 727 6.49 -14.46 13.90
N PHE A 728 6.16 -13.64 14.89
CA PHE A 728 6.09 -14.12 16.27
C PHE A 728 5.11 -13.34 17.14
N ASP A 729 4.78 -13.91 18.30
CA ASP A 729 3.93 -13.27 19.31
C ASP A 729 4.80 -12.47 20.30
N PRO A 730 4.71 -11.13 20.35
CA PRO A 730 5.46 -10.35 21.33
C PRO A 730 4.84 -10.39 22.74
N GLU A 731 3.69 -11.03 22.96
CA GLU A 731 3.01 -11.06 24.27
C GLU A 731 3.86 -11.67 25.41
N GLY A 732 4.81 -12.56 25.09
CA GLY A 732 5.75 -13.13 26.05
C GLY A 732 6.99 -12.27 26.34
N LEU A 733 7.20 -11.16 25.62
CA LEU A 733 8.34 -10.25 25.79
C LEU A 733 7.92 -8.97 26.49
N SER A 734 8.75 -8.53 27.44
CA SER A 734 8.66 -7.21 28.05
C SER A 734 8.94 -6.09 27.02
N ILE A 735 8.50 -4.87 27.33
CA ILE A 735 8.70 -3.72 26.44
C ILE A 735 10.19 -3.52 26.07
N PRO A 736 11.16 -3.58 27.00
CA PRO A 736 12.58 -3.50 26.66
C PRO A 736 13.04 -4.62 25.72
N GLU A 737 12.67 -5.86 26.00
CA GLU A 737 13.02 -7.02 25.17
C GLU A 737 12.48 -6.90 23.73
N ARG A 738 11.30 -6.29 23.54
CA ARG A 738 10.76 -6.00 22.20
C ARG A 738 11.65 -5.05 21.42
N TYR A 739 12.24 -4.03 22.06
CA TYR A 739 13.18 -3.13 21.40
C TYR A 739 14.48 -3.85 21.02
N GLU A 740 14.99 -4.70 21.91
CA GLU A 740 16.18 -5.52 21.64
C GLU A 740 15.97 -6.43 20.43
N VAL A 741 14.81 -7.09 20.34
CA VAL A 741 14.41 -7.90 19.18
C VAL A 741 14.34 -7.07 17.89
N ILE A 742 13.75 -5.87 17.94
CA ILE A 742 13.68 -4.97 16.77
C ILE A 742 15.07 -4.55 16.29
N ASP A 743 15.98 -4.21 17.21
CA ASP A 743 17.32 -3.79 16.86
C ASP A 743 18.19 -4.97 16.38
N ALA A 744 18.00 -6.17 16.95
CA ALA A 744 18.57 -7.40 16.40
C ALA A 744 18.07 -7.63 14.96
N GLY A 745 16.76 -7.49 14.71
CA GLY A 745 16.17 -7.63 13.36
C GLY A 745 16.82 -6.69 12.35
N LYS A 746 16.99 -5.40 12.70
CA LYS A 746 17.69 -4.42 11.85
C LYS A 746 19.16 -4.80 11.63
N LYS A 747 19.86 -5.25 12.67
CA LYS A 747 21.28 -5.63 12.62
C LYS A 747 21.52 -6.79 11.66
N TYR A 748 20.66 -7.79 11.67
CA TYR A 748 20.78 -8.99 10.84
C TYR A 748 19.98 -8.93 9.53
N GLY A 749 19.22 -7.84 9.29
CA GLY A 749 18.44 -7.65 8.07
C GLY A 749 17.17 -8.50 7.99
N VAL A 750 16.64 -8.95 9.12
CA VAL A 750 15.43 -9.79 9.24
C VAL A 750 14.20 -8.90 9.38
N GLN A 751 13.17 -9.16 8.56
CA GLN A 751 11.88 -8.49 8.67
C GLN A 751 11.05 -9.14 9.78
N LEU A 752 10.57 -8.33 10.72
CA LEU A 752 9.81 -8.79 11.88
C LEU A 752 8.33 -8.46 11.71
N PHE A 753 7.48 -9.45 11.92
CA PHE A 753 6.04 -9.34 11.82
C PHE A 753 5.38 -9.83 13.11
N LYS A 754 4.33 -9.14 13.53
CA LYS A 754 3.49 -9.63 14.62
C LYS A 754 2.54 -10.70 14.07
N LEU A 755 2.33 -11.78 14.82
CA LEU A 755 1.33 -12.79 14.46
C LEU A 755 -0.04 -12.14 14.23
N ASN A 756 -0.68 -12.46 13.10
CA ASN A 756 -1.97 -11.94 12.63
C ASN A 756 -2.04 -10.44 12.30
N ASP A 757 -0.94 -9.70 12.38
CA ASP A 757 -0.88 -8.24 12.18
C ASP A 757 0.20 -7.84 11.14
N GLY A 758 0.35 -6.53 10.92
CA GLY A 758 1.37 -5.94 10.04
C GLY A 758 2.82 -6.03 10.56
N PRO A 759 3.78 -5.36 9.89
CA PRO A 759 5.17 -5.29 10.36
C PRO A 759 5.25 -4.69 11.77
N LEU A 760 6.13 -5.23 12.62
CA LEU A 760 6.35 -4.74 13.98
C LEU A 760 6.87 -3.30 13.95
N ASN A 761 5.98 -2.35 14.23
CA ASN A 761 6.33 -0.93 14.31
C ASN A 761 6.50 -0.49 15.78
N PRO A 762 7.42 0.44 16.06
CA PRO A 762 7.66 0.95 17.42
C PRO A 762 6.50 1.80 18.01
N PHE A 763 5.42 2.04 17.26
CA PHE A 763 4.30 2.90 17.65
C PHE A 763 2.94 2.30 17.26
N ASP A 764 2.62 1.09 17.72
CA ASP A 764 1.28 0.53 17.56
C ASP A 764 0.36 0.98 18.71
N GLY A 765 -0.08 2.23 18.58
CA GLY A 765 -1.21 2.82 19.29
C GLY A 765 -2.12 3.51 18.28
N GLY A 766 -2.88 2.72 17.53
CA GLY A 766 -3.84 3.25 16.56
C GLY A 766 -4.33 2.20 15.57
N ALA A 767 -5.60 1.82 15.72
CA ALA A 767 -6.30 0.92 14.82
C ALA A 767 -6.22 1.41 13.37
N PHE A 768 -5.76 0.54 12.48
CA PHE A 768 -6.02 0.62 11.05
C PHE A 768 -6.36 -0.79 10.55
N ASP A 769 -7.53 -0.89 9.90
CA ASP A 769 -8.05 -2.11 9.24
C ASP A 769 -7.02 -2.61 8.21
N GLY A 770 -6.21 -3.58 8.63
CA GLY A 770 -5.24 -4.27 7.79
C GLY A 770 -5.89 -5.49 7.15
N ALA A 771 -6.16 -5.40 5.85
CA ALA A 771 -6.36 -6.58 5.03
C ALA A 771 -5.13 -7.49 5.16
N ARG A 772 -5.37 -8.78 5.44
CA ARG A 772 -4.34 -9.83 5.41
C ARG A 772 -3.49 -9.69 4.14
N PRO A 773 -2.16 -9.76 4.21
CA PRO A 773 -1.36 -10.07 3.05
C PRO A 773 -1.74 -11.48 2.59
N ASP A 774 -2.28 -11.58 1.38
CA ASP A 774 -2.54 -12.84 0.69
C ASP A 774 -1.19 -13.48 0.36
N LEU A 775 -0.63 -14.24 1.31
CA LEU A 775 0.67 -14.93 1.17
C LEU A 775 0.63 -16.08 0.14
N GLY A 776 -0.51 -16.31 -0.52
CA GLY A 776 -0.67 -17.28 -1.60
C GLY A 776 -0.09 -16.86 -2.97
N GLN A 777 0.45 -15.65 -3.13
CA GLN A 777 0.95 -15.18 -4.45
C GLN A 777 2.48 -15.21 -4.64
N ARG A 778 3.26 -15.81 -3.73
CA ARG A 778 4.72 -15.99 -3.91
C ARG A 778 5.16 -17.41 -4.28
N VAL A 779 4.21 -18.23 -4.72
CA VAL A 779 4.45 -19.60 -5.15
C VAL A 779 3.93 -19.83 -6.56
#